data_AF-A0A8X7XQA6-F1
#
_entry.id   AF-A0A8X7XQA6-F1
#
_cell.length_a   1.000
_cell.length_b   1.000
_cell.length_c   1.000
_cell.angle_alpha   90.00
_cell.angle_beta   90.00
_cell.angle_gamma   90.00
#
_symmetry.space_group_name_H-M   'P 1'
#
loop_
_entity.id
_entity.type
_entity.pdbx_description
1 polymer ?
#
loop_
_entity_poly.entity_id
_entity_poly.type
_entity_poly.pdbx_seq_one_letter_code
_entity_poly.pdbx_strand_id
1 'polypeptide(L)'
;MVQGFEVLSSKLRELGLSFNRFNNDKSILSCFNGNLSTLKSLDLSYNGLTVGSGGLKVLSSRLKKLENIHLRWNQYNDSIFPFLTGFSSLKYLDLSYNQLTGSGFQVLQPMRLGKLENLDLSDNRLNNSILSILSGLSSLKSLDLSKNMLTGSGFEIISSHLGKLENLDLSYNILNDSIFSHLRGLSPLKSLNLSGNMLLGSTTVNGLRMLEFLQSLPISLKTLSLKDTNLSQGWCELKNLKQLDLAENNLGGSLPYCLGNLSSLQLLDVSGNQFIGNIASGPLTYLISLEFLSLSNNLFEVPISMKPFMNHSSLKFFTSENNRLVTEPAAFDNLIPKFQLVFLSLSSSPTLEALNVDILNFLYYQYNLRVLYLSHNITGMFPSWLLKNNTRLQQLYLSENSFVGTLQLQDHPYPNMMELDISNNNMNGQIPKDICLIFPNLETLRMAKNGFTGYIPSCLGNISSLSFLDLSTNQLSTVKLEQLKTISILKLSNNNLSGQLPTSVFNSSGLESLYLSGNNFWGQISDFPLYGSKTWNVLDLSNNQFSGMLPRWIVNFTNLVIDLSKNHFKGSIPIDFCKLDWLEYLNLSENNLSGYIPSCFNPPQITHVHLSKNRLSGPLTYGFFNSSSLVTMDLRENSFTGSIPNWIGNLSSLSVLLLRANHFDGELPLQLCLLEQLSILDVSHNQLSGPLPSCLGNLTFKESSRKAILNAAAIFTSYLIEKAYYETMGPPLVDSMYRLGNSLWINFTEETIEFTTKNMYYGYKGKVLSYMSGIDLSNNNFIGAIPPEFGNLSEIRSLNLSHNNLTGSIPATFSNLKHIESLDISYNNLNGVIPPQLIEITTLEVFSVAHNNLSGKTPERKYQFGTFDESCYEGNPFLCGPPLQNNCSEEVVPSQLVPNDEQGDDGFIDMEFFYISFGVCYTVVVMTIAAVLYINPYWRRRWLYFIEDCIDTCYYFVVASFRKFSNFRR
;
A
#
# COMPACT_ATOMS: atom_id res chain seq x y z
N MET A 1 -9.87 37.52 -18.27
CA MET A 1 -11.04 36.72 -18.72
C MET A 1 -12.40 37.41 -18.52
N VAL A 2 -12.48 38.72 -18.19
CA VAL A 2 -13.75 39.37 -17.80
C VAL A 2 -14.45 40.15 -18.94
N GLN A 3 -13.73 40.63 -19.96
CA GLN A 3 -14.32 41.48 -21.02
C GLN A 3 -15.10 40.73 -22.12
N GLY A 4 -15.00 39.40 -22.21
CA GLY A 4 -15.78 38.58 -23.17
C GLY A 4 -17.13 38.07 -22.62
N PHE A 5 -17.36 38.18 -21.32
CA PHE A 5 -18.50 37.53 -20.64
C PHE A 5 -19.83 38.28 -20.82
N GLU A 6 -19.80 39.60 -21.03
CA GLU A 6 -21.01 40.42 -21.15
C GLU A 6 -21.81 40.10 -22.42
N VAL A 7 -21.14 39.87 -23.56
CA VAL A 7 -21.79 39.58 -24.86
C VAL A 7 -22.39 38.17 -24.90
N LEU A 8 -21.78 37.20 -24.21
CA LEU A 8 -22.24 35.81 -24.13
C LEU A 8 -23.38 35.59 -23.12
N SER A 9 -23.48 36.44 -22.09
CA SER A 9 -24.39 36.25 -20.95
C SER A 9 -25.87 36.08 -21.34
N SER A 10 -26.37 36.83 -22.34
CA SER A 10 -27.79 36.79 -22.73
C SER A 10 -28.22 35.51 -23.46
N LYS A 11 -27.28 34.73 -24.00
CA LYS A 11 -27.54 33.46 -24.71
C LYS A 11 -27.11 32.21 -23.93
N LEU A 12 -26.44 32.40 -22.78
CA LEU A 12 -25.88 31.32 -22.00
C LEU A 12 -26.98 30.45 -21.38
N ARG A 13 -26.97 29.14 -21.67
CA ARG A 13 -27.94 28.18 -21.12
C ARG A 13 -27.38 27.32 -19.99
N GLU A 14 -26.07 27.11 -19.96
CA GLU A 14 -25.39 26.29 -18.97
C GLU A 14 -24.13 27.00 -18.49
N LEU A 15 -23.85 26.94 -17.20
CA LEU A 15 -22.68 27.57 -16.58
C LEU A 15 -22.09 26.63 -15.53
N GLY A 16 -20.86 26.16 -15.79
CA GLY A 16 -20.09 25.33 -14.86
C GLY A 16 -18.98 26.14 -14.19
N LEU A 17 -18.99 26.15 -12.86
CA LEU A 17 -18.01 26.81 -11.99
C LEU A 17 -17.51 25.84 -10.90
N SER A 18 -17.52 24.54 -11.18
CA SER A 18 -17.03 23.52 -10.27
C SER A 18 -15.50 23.52 -10.15
N PHE A 19 -14.93 23.01 -9.05
CA PHE A 19 -13.49 22.92 -8.79
C PHE A 19 -12.71 24.25 -8.75
N ASN A 20 -13.38 25.37 -8.43
CA ASN A 20 -12.77 26.71 -8.47
C ASN A 20 -12.31 27.23 -7.10
N ARG A 21 -12.36 26.40 -6.05
CA ARG A 21 -11.98 26.76 -4.66
C ARG A 21 -12.70 28.02 -4.15
N PHE A 22 -13.99 28.20 -4.49
CA PHE A 22 -14.78 29.27 -3.91
C PHE A 22 -15.11 28.99 -2.45
N ASN A 23 -14.77 29.92 -1.54
CA ASN A 23 -14.90 29.70 -0.08
C ASN A 23 -16.19 30.30 0.51
N ASN A 24 -16.96 31.06 -0.28
CA ASN A 24 -18.25 31.63 0.12
C ASN A 24 -19.13 31.95 -1.08
N ASP A 25 -20.45 31.98 -0.89
CA ASP A 25 -21.43 32.16 -1.97
C ASP A 25 -21.46 33.59 -2.57
N LYS A 26 -20.87 34.60 -1.91
CA LYS A 26 -20.76 35.97 -2.44
C LYS A 26 -19.64 36.12 -3.47
N SER A 27 -18.55 35.36 -3.35
CA SER A 27 -17.47 35.34 -4.34
C SER A 27 -17.97 34.95 -5.73
N ILE A 28 -19.01 34.11 -5.78
CA ILE A 28 -19.70 33.70 -6.99
C ILE A 28 -20.33 34.90 -7.70
N LEU A 29 -20.94 35.86 -6.98
CA LEU A 29 -21.63 37.01 -7.60
C LEU A 29 -20.73 37.88 -8.48
N SER A 30 -19.42 37.90 -8.21
CA SER A 30 -18.44 38.61 -9.05
C SER A 30 -18.37 38.06 -10.49
N CYS A 31 -18.76 36.79 -10.69
CA CYS A 31 -18.88 36.14 -11.99
C CYS A 31 -20.21 36.44 -12.70
N PHE A 32 -21.20 37.04 -12.01
CA PHE A 32 -22.60 37.21 -12.47
C PHE A 32 -22.97 38.69 -12.69
N ASN A 33 -22.06 39.48 -13.28
CA ASN A 33 -22.32 40.89 -13.60
C ASN A 33 -23.17 41.11 -14.88
N GLY A 34 -23.39 40.06 -15.70
CA GLY A 34 -24.20 40.11 -16.93
C GLY A 34 -25.65 39.61 -16.79
N ASN A 35 -26.49 39.80 -17.83
CA ASN A 35 -27.88 39.32 -17.85
C ASN A 35 -27.95 37.82 -18.18
N LEU A 36 -28.14 36.98 -17.17
CA LEU A 36 -28.19 35.52 -17.27
C LEU A 36 -29.64 34.95 -17.24
N SER A 37 -30.63 35.75 -17.66
CA SER A 37 -32.05 35.37 -17.61
C SER A 37 -32.44 34.16 -18.49
N THR A 38 -31.55 33.71 -19.38
CA THR A 38 -31.74 32.53 -20.25
C THR A 38 -31.10 31.25 -19.70
N LEU A 39 -30.37 31.34 -18.58
CA LEU A 39 -29.66 30.22 -17.95
C LEU A 39 -30.66 29.16 -17.45
N LYS A 40 -30.36 27.90 -17.78
CA LYS A 40 -31.13 26.71 -17.41
C LYS A 40 -30.39 25.77 -16.48
N SER A 41 -29.06 25.68 -16.58
CA SER A 41 -28.23 24.85 -15.70
C SER A 41 -27.12 25.66 -15.05
N LEU A 42 -26.89 25.43 -13.76
CA LEU A 42 -25.80 26.02 -12.98
C LEU A 42 -25.10 24.94 -12.15
N ASP A 43 -23.80 24.76 -12.35
CA ASP A 43 -22.97 23.86 -11.56
C ASP A 43 -21.95 24.64 -10.71
N LEU A 44 -22.05 24.49 -9.40
CA LEU A 44 -21.18 25.08 -8.37
C LEU A 44 -20.49 24.00 -7.52
N SER A 45 -20.41 22.76 -8.02
CA SER A 45 -19.94 21.60 -7.26
C SER A 45 -18.43 21.66 -6.93
N TYR A 46 -17.97 20.89 -5.95
CA TYR A 46 -16.54 20.80 -5.59
C TYR A 46 -15.91 22.17 -5.28
N ASN A 47 -16.56 22.91 -4.39
CA ASN A 47 -16.08 24.18 -3.86
C ASN A 47 -16.14 24.15 -2.32
N GLY A 48 -15.75 25.24 -1.65
CA GLY A 48 -15.84 25.41 -0.20
C GLY A 48 -16.99 26.32 0.23
N LEU A 49 -18.13 26.28 -0.48
CA LEU A 49 -19.19 27.26 -0.29
C LEU A 49 -19.97 27.03 1.00
N THR A 50 -20.26 28.12 1.71
CA THR A 50 -21.11 28.16 2.90
C THR A 50 -22.25 29.17 2.71
N VAL A 51 -23.31 29.08 3.52
CA VAL A 51 -24.54 29.90 3.41
C VAL A 51 -24.36 31.37 3.87
N GLY A 52 -23.19 31.74 4.41
CA GLY A 52 -23.02 32.93 5.25
C GLY A 52 -23.13 34.31 4.59
N SER A 53 -23.22 34.43 3.25
CA SER A 53 -23.08 35.75 2.59
C SER A 53 -24.20 36.18 1.64
N GLY A 54 -25.28 35.40 1.52
CA GLY A 54 -26.51 35.77 0.82
C GLY A 54 -26.43 35.78 -0.71
N GLY A 55 -25.36 35.23 -1.29
CA GLY A 55 -25.16 35.13 -2.74
C GLY A 55 -26.23 34.28 -3.42
N LEU A 56 -26.57 33.13 -2.85
CA LEU A 56 -27.65 32.27 -3.38
C LEU A 56 -29.02 32.95 -3.33
N LYS A 57 -29.30 33.80 -2.33
CA LYS A 57 -30.54 34.61 -2.26
C LYS A 57 -30.66 35.55 -3.45
N VAL A 58 -29.55 36.19 -3.82
CA VAL A 58 -29.50 37.12 -4.95
C VAL A 58 -29.66 36.34 -6.26
N LEU A 59 -28.96 35.21 -6.41
CA LEU A 59 -29.07 34.36 -7.60
C LEU A 59 -30.50 33.83 -7.79
N SER A 60 -31.16 33.38 -6.72
CA SER A 60 -32.52 32.86 -6.80
C SER A 60 -33.56 33.94 -7.15
N SER A 61 -33.29 35.21 -6.82
CA SER A 61 -34.12 36.33 -7.29
C SER A 61 -33.95 36.64 -8.79
N ARG A 62 -32.76 36.37 -9.36
CA ARG A 62 -32.40 36.71 -10.75
C ARG A 62 -32.69 35.58 -11.74
N LEU A 63 -32.50 34.32 -11.34
CA LEU A 63 -32.48 33.15 -12.21
C LEU A 63 -33.76 32.30 -12.10
N LYS A 64 -34.94 32.93 -12.29
CA LYS A 64 -36.24 32.26 -12.11
C LYS A 64 -36.53 31.13 -13.12
N LYS A 65 -35.82 31.11 -14.26
CA LYS A 65 -35.94 30.10 -15.32
C LYS A 65 -34.97 28.92 -15.17
N LEU A 66 -34.14 28.93 -14.13
CA LEU A 66 -33.17 27.87 -13.88
C LEU A 66 -33.90 26.55 -13.60
N GLU A 67 -33.50 25.50 -14.31
CA GLU A 67 -34.10 24.16 -14.25
C GLU A 67 -33.20 23.18 -13.48
N ASN A 68 -31.87 23.32 -13.55
CA ASN A 68 -30.91 22.41 -12.93
C ASN A 68 -29.90 23.18 -12.07
N ILE A 69 -29.67 22.70 -10.86
CA ILE A 69 -28.66 23.24 -9.93
C ILE A 69 -27.83 22.08 -9.36
N HIS A 70 -26.51 22.18 -9.49
CA HIS A 70 -25.55 21.26 -8.86
C HIS A 70 -24.75 22.01 -7.78
N LEU A 71 -24.82 21.52 -6.53
CA LEU A 71 -24.16 22.07 -5.35
C LEU A 71 -23.35 21.00 -4.60
N ARG A 72 -23.02 19.90 -5.27
CA ARG A 72 -22.31 18.75 -4.71
C ARG A 72 -20.98 19.15 -4.09
N TRP A 73 -20.59 18.50 -2.99
CA TRP A 73 -19.25 18.64 -2.40
C TRP A 73 -18.95 20.09 -2.01
N ASN A 74 -19.77 20.63 -1.11
CA ASN A 74 -19.64 21.97 -0.53
C ASN A 74 -19.79 21.89 1.01
N GLN A 75 -19.89 23.04 1.69
CA GLN A 75 -20.06 23.13 3.15
C GLN A 75 -21.45 23.69 3.51
N TYR A 76 -22.47 23.39 2.72
CA TYR A 76 -23.83 23.84 2.99
C TYR A 76 -24.45 23.05 4.15
N ASN A 77 -25.13 23.78 5.04
CA ASN A 77 -25.96 23.23 6.11
C ASN A 77 -27.44 23.56 5.84
N ASP A 78 -28.32 23.15 6.75
CA ASP A 78 -29.77 23.33 6.64
C ASP A 78 -30.25 24.78 6.41
N SER A 79 -29.40 25.78 6.64
CA SER A 79 -29.72 27.18 6.35
C SER A 79 -29.82 27.48 4.86
N ILE A 80 -29.42 26.58 3.96
CA ILE A 80 -29.50 26.79 2.51
C ILE A 80 -30.94 26.81 1.99
N PHE A 81 -31.83 26.04 2.60
CA PHE A 81 -33.17 25.77 2.08
C PHE A 81 -34.03 27.03 1.83
N PRO A 82 -34.08 28.03 2.73
CA PRO A 82 -34.78 29.29 2.48
C PRO A 82 -34.35 30.00 1.18
N PHE A 83 -33.11 29.84 0.71
CA PHE A 83 -32.61 30.52 -0.49
C PHE A 83 -32.97 29.80 -1.78
N LEU A 84 -33.10 28.46 -1.72
CA LEU A 84 -33.50 27.63 -2.86
C LEU A 84 -34.95 27.88 -3.30
N THR A 85 -35.76 28.40 -2.38
CA THR A 85 -37.16 28.78 -2.62
C THR A 85 -37.39 29.73 -3.80
N GLY A 86 -36.40 30.57 -4.13
CA GLY A 86 -36.51 31.53 -5.24
C GLY A 86 -36.49 30.89 -6.63
N PHE A 87 -36.01 29.65 -6.77
CA PHE A 87 -35.87 28.95 -8.05
C PHE A 87 -37.17 28.25 -8.49
N SER A 88 -38.15 29.04 -8.93
CA SER A 88 -39.51 28.55 -9.26
C SER A 88 -39.64 27.57 -10.44
N SER A 89 -38.59 27.36 -11.23
CA SER A 89 -38.59 26.46 -12.41
C SER A 89 -37.75 25.20 -12.21
N LEU A 90 -37.23 24.98 -11.00
CA LEU A 90 -36.28 23.92 -10.71
C LEU A 90 -36.91 22.53 -10.93
N LYS A 91 -36.15 21.68 -11.64
CA LYS A 91 -36.46 20.29 -11.97
C LYS A 91 -35.41 19.31 -11.42
N TYR A 92 -34.15 19.74 -11.35
CA TYR A 92 -33.03 18.95 -10.82
C TYR A 92 -32.29 19.75 -9.75
N LEU A 93 -32.06 19.11 -8.60
CA LEU A 93 -31.29 19.67 -7.50
C LEU A 93 -30.35 18.60 -6.92
N ASP A 94 -29.05 18.89 -6.92
CA ASP A 94 -28.02 18.06 -6.30
C ASP A 94 -27.37 18.81 -5.14
N LEU A 95 -27.52 18.26 -3.94
CA LEU A 95 -26.97 18.74 -2.68
C LEU A 95 -26.09 17.66 -2.01
N SER A 96 -25.60 16.70 -2.79
CA SER A 96 -24.80 15.59 -2.27
C SER A 96 -23.48 16.06 -1.65
N TYR A 97 -22.89 15.28 -0.73
CA TYR A 97 -21.63 15.63 -0.05
C TYR A 97 -21.66 17.03 0.60
N ASN A 98 -22.61 17.25 1.51
CA ASN A 98 -22.75 18.49 2.28
C ASN A 98 -22.96 18.17 3.78
N GLN A 99 -23.36 19.16 4.59
CA GLN A 99 -23.54 19.03 6.04
C GLN A 99 -25.02 19.15 6.44
N LEU A 100 -25.94 18.62 5.63
CA LEU A 100 -27.37 18.71 5.87
C LEU A 100 -27.82 17.71 6.94
N THR A 101 -28.65 18.18 7.88
CA THR A 101 -29.27 17.34 8.93
C THR A 101 -30.77 17.18 8.74
N GLY A 102 -31.40 17.99 7.88
CA GLY A 102 -32.81 17.91 7.52
C GLY A 102 -33.74 18.74 8.42
N SER A 103 -33.25 19.33 9.51
CA SER A 103 -34.02 20.15 10.45
C SER A 103 -34.60 21.43 9.81
N GLY A 104 -33.86 22.05 8.88
CA GLY A 104 -34.29 23.25 8.17
C GLY A 104 -35.19 22.99 6.95
N PHE A 105 -35.44 21.73 6.61
CA PHE A 105 -36.20 21.37 5.40
C PHE A 105 -37.69 21.75 5.52
N GLN A 106 -38.20 21.94 6.75
CA GLN A 106 -39.59 22.38 7.01
C GLN A 106 -39.92 23.72 6.33
N VAL A 107 -38.93 24.59 6.10
CA VAL A 107 -39.11 25.87 5.38
C VAL A 107 -39.48 25.65 3.90
N LEU A 108 -39.27 24.44 3.37
CA LEU A 108 -39.71 24.04 2.04
C LEU A 108 -41.14 23.48 2.00
N GLN A 109 -41.78 23.17 3.15
CA GLN A 109 -43.17 22.66 3.15
C GLN A 109 -44.21 23.59 2.50
N PRO A 110 -44.07 24.94 2.54
CA PRO A 110 -44.97 25.84 1.81
C PRO A 110 -44.68 25.97 0.29
N MET A 111 -43.69 25.26 -0.27
CA MET A 111 -43.12 25.63 -1.57
C MET A 111 -43.72 24.94 -2.80
N ARG A 112 -43.91 25.82 -3.79
CA ARG A 112 -44.14 25.62 -5.23
C ARG A 112 -42.95 24.96 -5.97
N LEU A 113 -42.17 24.09 -5.32
CA LEU A 113 -41.22 23.19 -6.00
C LEU A 113 -41.94 21.97 -6.60
N GLY A 114 -43.23 22.08 -6.91
CA GLY A 114 -44.03 21.05 -7.57
C GLY A 114 -43.59 20.74 -9.01
N LYS A 115 -42.46 21.28 -9.48
CA LYS A 115 -41.79 20.92 -10.73
C LYS A 115 -40.51 20.12 -10.52
N LEU A 116 -40.05 19.96 -9.28
CA LEU A 116 -38.84 19.21 -8.98
C LEU A 116 -39.10 17.73 -9.30
N GLU A 117 -38.30 17.18 -10.21
CA GLU A 117 -38.40 15.81 -10.68
C GLU A 117 -37.24 14.96 -10.15
N ASN A 118 -36.06 15.55 -9.93
CA ASN A 118 -34.87 14.86 -9.47
C ASN A 118 -34.25 15.58 -8.27
N LEU A 119 -34.00 14.84 -7.19
CA LEU A 119 -33.39 15.35 -5.97
C LEU A 119 -32.32 14.38 -5.47
N ASP A 120 -31.08 14.88 -5.36
CA ASP A 120 -29.95 14.16 -4.78
C ASP A 120 -29.55 14.80 -3.44
N LEU A 121 -29.67 14.02 -2.37
CA LEU A 121 -29.33 14.36 -0.98
C LEU A 121 -28.30 13.37 -0.40
N SER A 122 -27.60 12.63 -1.25
CA SER A 122 -26.65 11.61 -0.83
C SER A 122 -25.47 12.18 -0.02
N ASP A 123 -24.83 11.35 0.80
CA ASP A 123 -23.62 11.71 1.55
C ASP A 123 -23.82 13.00 2.41
N ASN A 124 -24.81 12.92 3.30
CA ASN A 124 -25.19 13.97 4.25
C ASN A 124 -25.42 13.34 5.64
N ARG A 125 -26.00 14.08 6.59
CA ARG A 125 -26.28 13.62 7.96
C ARG A 125 -27.79 13.51 8.23
N LEU A 126 -28.58 13.12 7.22
CA LEU A 126 -30.03 13.03 7.32
C LEU A 126 -30.47 11.81 8.13
N ASN A 127 -31.58 11.96 8.87
CA ASN A 127 -32.27 10.87 9.57
C ASN A 127 -33.76 10.83 9.15
N ASN A 128 -34.55 9.89 9.69
CA ASN A 128 -35.94 9.66 9.26
C ASN A 128 -36.88 10.87 9.39
N SER A 129 -36.52 11.92 10.15
CA SER A 129 -37.33 13.14 10.24
C SER A 129 -37.50 13.84 8.88
N ILE A 130 -36.62 13.58 7.92
CA ILE A 130 -36.69 14.16 6.58
C ILE A 130 -37.87 13.63 5.75
N LEU A 131 -38.33 12.39 6.02
CA LEU A 131 -39.27 11.67 5.17
C LEU A 131 -40.68 12.29 5.17
N SER A 132 -41.15 12.73 6.35
CA SER A 132 -42.42 13.46 6.46
C SER A 132 -42.37 14.77 5.68
N ILE A 133 -41.20 15.39 5.56
CA ILE A 133 -41.02 16.67 4.88
C ILE A 133 -40.95 16.48 3.37
N LEU A 134 -40.26 15.44 2.89
CA LEU A 134 -40.18 15.08 1.46
C LEU A 134 -41.54 14.71 0.85
N SER A 135 -42.52 14.29 1.65
CA SER A 135 -43.89 13.99 1.20
C SER A 135 -44.56 15.15 0.44
N GLY A 136 -44.13 16.40 0.67
CA GLY A 136 -44.63 17.58 -0.06
C GLY A 136 -44.16 17.68 -1.52
N LEU A 137 -43.21 16.86 -1.97
CA LEU A 137 -42.57 16.93 -3.29
C LEU A 137 -43.15 15.91 -4.28
N SER A 138 -44.47 15.90 -4.47
CA SER A 138 -45.22 14.89 -5.24
C SER A 138 -44.89 14.77 -6.74
N SER A 139 -44.05 15.65 -7.28
CA SER A 139 -43.57 15.58 -8.67
C SER A 139 -42.27 14.80 -8.86
N LEU A 140 -41.62 14.38 -7.77
CA LEU A 140 -40.37 13.63 -7.83
C LEU A 140 -40.53 12.32 -8.61
N LYS A 141 -39.58 12.11 -9.51
CA LYS A 141 -39.34 10.89 -10.29
C LYS A 141 -38.05 10.20 -9.86
N SER A 142 -37.06 10.94 -9.36
CA SER A 142 -35.80 10.39 -8.84
C SER A 142 -35.47 11.00 -7.48
N LEU A 143 -35.13 10.15 -6.53
CA LEU A 143 -34.72 10.53 -5.18
C LEU A 143 -33.51 9.70 -4.74
N ASP A 144 -32.40 10.37 -4.45
CA ASP A 144 -31.20 9.76 -3.86
C ASP A 144 -31.03 10.24 -2.42
N LEU A 145 -31.06 9.29 -1.49
CA LEU A 145 -30.85 9.46 -0.04
C LEU A 145 -29.70 8.57 0.46
N SER A 146 -28.84 8.10 -0.44
CA SER A 146 -27.74 7.19 -0.10
C SER A 146 -26.74 7.83 0.87
N LYS A 147 -25.98 7.01 1.61
CA LYS A 147 -24.94 7.47 2.55
C LYS A 147 -25.48 8.49 3.57
N ASN A 148 -26.55 8.14 4.25
CA ASN A 148 -27.18 8.92 5.33
C ASN A 148 -27.41 8.01 6.56
N MET A 149 -28.18 8.47 7.55
CA MET A 149 -28.48 7.73 8.80
C MET A 149 -29.96 7.28 8.87
N LEU A 150 -30.54 6.84 7.75
CA LEU A 150 -31.93 6.38 7.71
C LEU A 150 -32.08 4.96 8.25
N THR A 151 -33.09 4.72 9.08
CA THR A 151 -33.36 3.39 9.67
C THR A 151 -34.61 2.69 9.11
N GLY A 152 -35.39 3.40 8.28
CA GLY A 152 -36.50 2.84 7.51
C GLY A 152 -37.90 3.10 8.07
N SER A 153 -38.04 3.60 9.30
CA SER A 153 -39.33 4.04 9.83
C SER A 153 -39.76 5.37 9.20
N GLY A 154 -41.05 5.52 8.84
CA GLY A 154 -41.57 6.72 8.18
C GLY A 154 -41.58 6.64 6.65
N PHE A 155 -41.05 5.57 6.03
CA PHE A 155 -41.08 5.39 4.57
C PHE A 155 -42.49 5.11 4.03
N GLU A 156 -43.41 4.67 4.87
CA GLU A 156 -44.84 4.56 4.54
C GLU A 156 -45.43 5.91 4.10
N ILE A 157 -44.92 7.02 4.63
CA ILE A 157 -45.30 8.39 4.24
C ILE A 157 -44.83 8.69 2.82
N ILE A 158 -43.60 8.30 2.46
CA ILE A 158 -43.06 8.46 1.11
C ILE A 158 -43.90 7.65 0.11
N SER A 159 -44.18 6.39 0.44
CA SER A 159 -44.92 5.48 -0.45
C SER A 159 -46.35 5.94 -0.74
N SER A 160 -46.95 6.70 0.19
CA SER A 160 -48.32 7.22 0.04
C SER A 160 -48.39 8.56 -0.69
N HIS A 161 -47.30 9.33 -0.74
CA HIS A 161 -47.31 10.70 -1.28
C HIS A 161 -46.47 10.89 -2.56
N LEU A 162 -45.44 10.08 -2.77
CA LEU A 162 -44.55 10.15 -3.94
C LEU A 162 -44.93 9.14 -5.02
N GLY A 163 -46.19 9.11 -5.42
CA GLY A 163 -46.74 8.15 -6.40
C GLY A 163 -46.26 8.32 -7.85
N LYS A 164 -45.22 9.13 -8.11
CA LYS A 164 -44.55 9.27 -9.43
C LYS A 164 -43.09 8.81 -9.42
N LEU A 165 -42.60 8.34 -8.27
CA LEU A 165 -41.19 8.02 -8.08
C LEU A 165 -40.79 6.79 -8.90
N GLU A 166 -39.86 6.98 -9.83
CA GLU A 166 -39.34 5.93 -10.72
C GLU A 166 -37.97 5.42 -10.27
N ASN A 167 -37.14 6.25 -9.65
CA ASN A 167 -35.81 5.87 -9.16
C ASN A 167 -35.67 6.24 -7.69
N LEU A 168 -35.23 5.27 -6.88
CA LEU A 168 -34.99 5.45 -5.45
C LEU A 168 -33.65 4.82 -5.05
N ASP A 169 -32.72 5.64 -4.57
CA ASP A 169 -31.46 5.18 -3.98
C ASP A 169 -31.47 5.40 -2.48
N LEU A 170 -31.31 4.31 -1.72
CA LEU A 170 -31.26 4.26 -0.27
C LEU A 170 -29.98 3.57 0.22
N SER A 171 -28.97 3.41 -0.64
CA SER A 171 -27.76 2.67 -0.31
C SER A 171 -26.96 3.29 0.84
N TYR A 172 -26.16 2.50 1.54
CA TYR A 172 -25.32 2.91 2.67
C TYR A 172 -26.10 3.69 3.75
N ASN A 173 -27.22 3.12 4.19
CA ASN A 173 -28.01 3.58 5.33
C ASN A 173 -28.07 2.46 6.39
N ILE A 174 -28.97 2.56 7.37
CA ILE A 174 -29.14 1.63 8.49
C ILE A 174 -30.48 0.88 8.33
N LEU A 175 -30.88 0.57 7.09
CA LEU A 175 -32.17 -0.06 6.79
C LEU A 175 -32.13 -1.57 7.08
N ASN A 176 -33.27 -2.11 7.51
CA ASN A 176 -33.51 -3.55 7.66
C ASN A 176 -34.68 -4.00 6.78
N ASP A 177 -35.03 -5.30 6.79
CA ASP A 177 -36.06 -5.88 5.91
C ASP A 177 -37.48 -5.28 6.08
N SER A 178 -37.75 -4.53 7.15
CA SER A 178 -39.05 -3.85 7.29
C SER A 178 -39.32 -2.86 6.15
N ILE A 179 -38.27 -2.36 5.49
CA ILE A 179 -38.36 -1.40 4.39
C ILE A 179 -39.23 -1.92 3.23
N PHE A 180 -39.20 -3.21 2.93
CA PHE A 180 -39.99 -3.79 1.83
C PHE A 180 -41.49 -3.62 2.05
N SER A 181 -41.95 -3.71 3.29
CA SER A 181 -43.36 -3.48 3.64
C SER A 181 -43.78 -2.03 3.45
N HIS A 182 -42.85 -1.09 3.66
CA HIS A 182 -43.09 0.35 3.51
C HIS A 182 -43.00 0.82 2.06
N LEU A 183 -42.27 0.12 1.18
CA LEU A 183 -42.13 0.49 -0.24
C LEU A 183 -43.31 0.02 -1.11
N ARG A 184 -44.26 -0.75 -0.56
CA ARG A 184 -45.38 -1.35 -1.31
C ARG A 184 -46.24 -0.35 -2.10
N GLY A 185 -46.32 0.92 -1.65
CA GLY A 185 -47.10 1.97 -2.31
C GLY A 185 -46.47 2.57 -3.58
N LEU A 186 -45.20 2.29 -3.87
CA LEU A 186 -44.45 2.89 -4.99
C LEU A 186 -44.56 2.06 -6.27
N SER A 187 -45.77 1.94 -6.83
CA SER A 187 -46.02 1.17 -8.06
C SER A 187 -45.23 1.60 -9.32
N PRO A 188 -44.85 2.88 -9.55
CA PRO A 188 -44.10 3.27 -10.75
C PRO A 188 -42.58 3.04 -10.67
N LEU A 189 -42.08 2.45 -9.58
CA LEU A 189 -40.64 2.31 -9.34
C LEU A 189 -39.95 1.41 -10.39
N LYS A 190 -38.94 1.96 -11.07
CA LYS A 190 -38.13 1.33 -12.12
C LYS A 190 -36.72 0.97 -11.66
N SER A 191 -36.17 1.72 -10.71
CA SER A 191 -34.83 1.48 -10.15
C SER A 191 -34.87 1.57 -8.63
N LEU A 192 -34.28 0.57 -7.96
CA LEU A 192 -34.14 0.53 -6.51
C LEU A 192 -32.70 0.11 -6.13
N ASN A 193 -32.01 0.96 -5.37
CA ASN A 193 -30.70 0.64 -4.81
C ASN A 193 -30.80 0.60 -3.27
N LEU A 194 -30.47 -0.55 -2.68
CA LEU A 194 -30.49 -0.81 -1.24
C LEU A 194 -29.12 -1.28 -0.72
N SER A 195 -28.05 -1.10 -1.51
CA SER A 195 -26.71 -1.60 -1.19
C SER A 195 -26.19 -1.10 0.17
N GLY A 196 -25.33 -1.83 0.88
CA GLY A 196 -24.69 -1.39 2.12
C GLY A 196 -25.67 -1.12 3.27
N ASN A 197 -26.78 -1.85 3.33
CA ASN A 197 -27.78 -1.80 4.41
C ASN A 197 -27.81 -3.13 5.18
N MET A 198 -28.45 -3.16 6.35
CA MET A 198 -28.54 -4.34 7.24
C MET A 198 -29.72 -5.26 6.87
N LEU A 199 -29.80 -5.69 5.61
CA LEU A 199 -30.84 -6.62 5.14
C LEU A 199 -30.48 -8.08 5.47
N LEU A 200 -31.46 -8.89 5.91
CA LEU A 200 -31.25 -10.30 6.31
C LEU A 200 -31.89 -11.26 5.30
N GLY A 201 -31.08 -12.19 4.79
CA GLY A 201 -31.29 -12.78 3.48
C GLY A 201 -32.57 -13.58 3.23
N SER A 202 -33.12 -14.30 4.21
CA SER A 202 -34.34 -15.09 3.99
C SER A 202 -35.61 -14.23 3.98
N THR A 203 -35.59 -13.13 4.73
CA THR A 203 -36.70 -12.17 4.85
C THR A 203 -36.66 -11.13 3.74
N THR A 204 -35.47 -10.75 3.25
CA THR A 204 -35.28 -9.85 2.10
C THR A 204 -35.96 -10.38 0.83
N VAL A 205 -35.75 -11.65 0.46
CA VAL A 205 -36.36 -12.24 -0.75
C VAL A 205 -37.89 -12.26 -0.67
N ASN A 206 -38.44 -12.63 0.49
CA ASN A 206 -39.89 -12.59 0.69
C ASN A 206 -40.43 -11.15 0.65
N GLY A 207 -39.67 -10.18 1.17
CA GLY A 207 -39.98 -8.76 1.02
C GLY A 207 -39.98 -8.29 -0.44
N LEU A 208 -39.01 -8.72 -1.24
CA LEU A 208 -38.97 -8.44 -2.68
C LEU A 208 -40.15 -9.08 -3.43
N ARG A 209 -40.52 -10.32 -3.08
CA ARG A 209 -41.75 -10.97 -3.60
C ARG A 209 -43.02 -10.20 -3.23
N MET A 210 -43.08 -9.56 -2.06
CA MET A 210 -44.21 -8.71 -1.68
C MET A 210 -44.35 -7.47 -2.58
N LEU A 211 -43.25 -6.98 -3.17
CA LEU A 211 -43.29 -5.95 -4.19
C LEU A 211 -43.83 -6.49 -5.54
N GLU A 212 -43.64 -7.78 -5.84
CA GLU A 212 -44.14 -8.43 -7.07
C GLU A 212 -45.64 -8.80 -7.03
N PHE A 213 -46.26 -8.95 -5.86
CA PHE A 213 -47.66 -9.42 -5.75
C PHE A 213 -48.75 -8.43 -6.19
N LEU A 214 -48.40 -7.33 -6.87
CA LEU A 214 -49.35 -6.40 -7.49
C LEU A 214 -49.88 -7.00 -8.82
N GLN A 215 -50.89 -7.86 -8.70
CA GLN A 215 -51.56 -8.63 -9.77
C GLN A 215 -52.36 -7.81 -10.82
N SER A 216 -52.03 -6.55 -11.09
CA SER A 216 -52.63 -5.82 -12.22
C SER A 216 -51.70 -4.78 -12.82
N LEU A 217 -50.83 -5.25 -13.73
CA LEU A 217 -50.09 -4.51 -14.79
C LEU A 217 -49.00 -3.50 -14.34
N PRO A 218 -47.85 -3.49 -15.02
CA PRO A 218 -46.86 -4.54 -15.16
C PRO A 218 -45.57 -4.14 -14.40
N ILE A 219 -44.73 -5.10 -13.99
CA ILE A 219 -43.34 -5.16 -14.50
C ILE A 219 -42.57 -3.79 -14.48
N SER A 220 -42.46 -3.10 -13.34
CA SER A 220 -41.83 -1.77 -13.32
C SER A 220 -40.34 -1.83 -13.01
N LEU A 221 -39.91 -2.63 -12.03
CA LEU A 221 -38.52 -2.71 -11.58
C LEU A 221 -37.62 -3.35 -12.65
N LYS A 222 -36.70 -2.56 -13.19
CA LYS A 222 -35.71 -2.94 -14.21
C LYS A 222 -34.30 -3.00 -13.65
N THR A 223 -34.01 -2.25 -12.59
CA THR A 223 -32.70 -2.19 -11.93
C THR A 223 -32.86 -2.47 -10.44
N LEU A 224 -32.06 -3.41 -9.92
CA LEU A 224 -31.98 -3.74 -8.50
C LEU A 224 -30.51 -3.87 -8.08
N SER A 225 -30.12 -3.15 -7.03
CA SER A 225 -28.81 -3.30 -6.39
C SER A 225 -28.96 -3.66 -4.91
N LEU A 226 -28.33 -4.78 -4.53
CA LEU A 226 -28.29 -5.34 -3.18
C LEU A 226 -26.83 -5.61 -2.78
N LYS A 227 -25.89 -4.78 -3.24
CA LYS A 227 -24.47 -4.94 -2.93
C LYS A 227 -24.21 -4.82 -1.42
N ASP A 228 -23.33 -5.63 -0.84
CA ASP A 228 -23.00 -5.58 0.60
C ASP A 228 -24.23 -5.71 1.51
N THR A 229 -25.01 -6.78 1.29
CA THR A 229 -26.18 -7.16 2.10
C THR A 229 -26.05 -8.63 2.55
N ASN A 230 -26.69 -9.03 3.65
CA ASN A 230 -26.54 -10.40 4.16
C ASN A 230 -27.56 -11.37 3.52
N LEU A 231 -27.51 -11.51 2.19
CA LEU A 231 -28.59 -12.08 1.35
C LEU A 231 -28.60 -13.64 1.28
N SER A 232 -29.75 -14.24 0.92
CA SER A 232 -29.90 -15.68 0.60
C SER A 232 -30.73 -15.87 -0.68
N GLN A 233 -30.60 -17.02 -1.37
CA GLN A 233 -31.14 -17.30 -2.71
C GLN A 233 -32.63 -16.94 -2.91
N GLY A 234 -33.01 -16.48 -4.13
CA GLY A 234 -34.43 -16.30 -4.52
C GLY A 234 -34.75 -15.15 -5.49
N TRP A 235 -33.75 -14.40 -5.95
CA TRP A 235 -33.88 -13.28 -6.90
C TRP A 235 -34.25 -13.67 -8.35
N CYS A 236 -34.24 -14.97 -8.69
CA CYS A 236 -34.64 -15.46 -10.01
C CYS A 236 -36.10 -15.19 -10.38
N GLU A 237 -36.94 -14.85 -9.40
CA GLU A 237 -38.37 -14.65 -9.62
C GLU A 237 -38.68 -13.30 -10.28
N LEU A 238 -37.72 -12.37 -10.22
CA LEU A 238 -37.76 -11.02 -10.79
C LEU A 238 -37.54 -11.03 -12.31
N LYS A 239 -38.46 -11.66 -13.07
CA LYS A 239 -38.32 -12.01 -14.50
C LYS A 239 -38.06 -10.86 -15.48
N ASN A 240 -38.21 -9.62 -15.04
CA ASN A 240 -38.16 -8.44 -15.90
C ASN A 240 -36.97 -7.52 -15.64
N LEU A 241 -36.06 -7.93 -14.76
CA LEU A 241 -34.85 -7.18 -14.51
C LEU A 241 -34.02 -7.07 -15.79
N LYS A 242 -33.54 -5.86 -16.01
CA LYS A 242 -32.50 -5.54 -16.98
C LYS A 242 -31.14 -5.42 -16.32
N GLN A 243 -31.09 -5.06 -15.04
CA GLN A 243 -29.85 -4.86 -14.31
C GLN A 243 -29.97 -5.42 -12.90
N LEU A 244 -28.97 -6.19 -12.51
CA LEU A 244 -28.88 -6.84 -11.22
C LEU A 244 -27.46 -6.71 -10.68
N ASP A 245 -27.30 -5.97 -9.57
CA ASP A 245 -26.05 -5.88 -8.81
C ASP A 245 -26.21 -6.61 -7.47
N LEU A 246 -25.41 -7.66 -7.30
CA LEU A 246 -25.27 -8.49 -6.10
C LEU A 246 -23.81 -8.49 -5.62
N ALA A 247 -23.01 -7.49 -5.96
CA ALA A 247 -21.59 -7.47 -5.64
C ALA A 247 -21.32 -7.38 -4.13
N GLU A 248 -20.11 -7.73 -3.67
CA GLU A 248 -19.64 -7.60 -2.28
C GLU A 248 -20.60 -8.22 -1.24
N ASN A 249 -21.31 -9.30 -1.59
CA ASN A 249 -22.14 -10.04 -0.64
C ASN A 249 -21.39 -11.30 -0.18
N ASN A 250 -21.87 -11.97 0.86
CA ASN A 250 -21.29 -13.25 1.30
C ASN A 250 -21.98 -14.46 0.63
N LEU A 251 -22.41 -14.34 -0.64
CA LEU A 251 -23.18 -15.37 -1.33
C LEU A 251 -22.27 -16.50 -1.82
N GLY A 252 -22.63 -17.75 -1.50
CA GLY A 252 -21.89 -18.94 -1.89
C GLY A 252 -22.70 -19.93 -2.75
N GLY A 253 -22.03 -20.98 -3.19
CA GLY A 253 -22.62 -22.01 -4.06
C GLY A 253 -22.53 -21.66 -5.55
N SER A 254 -23.19 -22.42 -6.41
CA SER A 254 -23.24 -22.11 -7.86
C SER A 254 -24.36 -21.16 -8.21
N LEU A 255 -24.18 -20.42 -9.32
CA LEU A 255 -25.25 -19.58 -9.86
C LEU A 255 -26.49 -20.44 -10.18
N PRO A 256 -27.69 -20.04 -9.73
CA PRO A 256 -28.88 -20.87 -9.85
C PRO A 256 -29.35 -20.93 -11.31
N TYR A 257 -29.72 -22.12 -11.80
CA TYR A 257 -30.13 -22.34 -13.20
C TYR A 257 -31.30 -21.45 -13.64
N CYS A 258 -32.19 -21.09 -12.70
CA CYS A 258 -33.30 -20.18 -12.96
C CYS A 258 -32.86 -18.79 -13.44
N LEU A 259 -31.61 -18.39 -13.18
CA LEU A 259 -31.05 -17.13 -13.66
C LEU A 259 -31.08 -17.06 -15.19
N GLY A 260 -30.92 -18.19 -15.88
CA GLY A 260 -30.99 -18.27 -17.34
C GLY A 260 -32.37 -17.87 -17.92
N ASN A 261 -33.42 -17.82 -17.09
CA ASN A 261 -34.75 -17.37 -17.51
C ASN A 261 -34.90 -15.84 -17.53
N LEU A 262 -33.93 -15.07 -17.00
CA LEU A 262 -33.95 -13.61 -17.01
C LEU A 262 -33.47 -13.06 -18.37
N SER A 263 -34.16 -13.41 -19.46
CA SER A 263 -33.70 -13.12 -20.84
C SER A 263 -33.58 -11.63 -21.20
N SER A 264 -34.17 -10.75 -20.40
CA SER A 264 -34.06 -9.28 -20.55
C SER A 264 -32.85 -8.67 -19.84
N LEU A 265 -32.06 -9.48 -19.11
CA LEU A 265 -30.94 -9.00 -18.33
C LEU A 265 -29.80 -8.51 -19.24
N GLN A 266 -29.41 -7.26 -19.04
CA GLN A 266 -28.36 -6.52 -19.75
C GLN A 266 -27.13 -6.28 -18.86
N LEU A 267 -27.30 -6.14 -17.55
CA LEU A 267 -26.21 -5.97 -16.60
C LEU A 267 -26.34 -6.99 -15.47
N LEU A 268 -25.25 -7.71 -15.21
CA LEU A 268 -25.11 -8.59 -14.04
C LEU A 268 -23.76 -8.34 -13.38
N ASP A 269 -23.79 -7.92 -12.11
CA ASP A 269 -22.60 -7.83 -11.25
C ASP A 269 -22.79 -8.77 -10.06
N VAL A 270 -21.93 -9.78 -9.94
CA VAL A 270 -21.89 -10.71 -8.81
C VAL A 270 -20.52 -10.72 -8.14
N SER A 271 -19.71 -9.69 -8.38
CA SER A 271 -18.32 -9.64 -7.93
C SER A 271 -18.19 -9.63 -6.40
N GLY A 272 -17.05 -10.02 -5.84
CA GLY A 272 -16.82 -9.94 -4.39
C GLY A 272 -17.74 -10.86 -3.58
N ASN A 273 -17.92 -12.11 -4.03
CA ASN A 273 -18.75 -13.12 -3.39
C ASN A 273 -17.97 -14.44 -3.23
N GLN A 274 -18.65 -15.51 -2.82
CA GLN A 274 -18.10 -16.86 -2.68
C GLN A 274 -18.68 -17.84 -3.71
N PHE A 275 -19.12 -17.37 -4.88
CA PHE A 275 -19.73 -18.23 -5.88
C PHE A 275 -18.70 -19.20 -6.50
N ILE A 276 -19.14 -20.44 -6.76
CA ILE A 276 -18.32 -21.54 -7.31
C ILE A 276 -18.92 -22.10 -8.61
N GLY A 277 -18.12 -22.88 -9.33
CA GLY A 277 -18.55 -23.68 -10.48
C GLY A 277 -18.08 -23.13 -11.82
N ASN A 278 -18.23 -23.95 -12.86
CA ASN A 278 -17.77 -23.61 -14.21
C ASN A 278 -18.84 -22.83 -14.97
N ILE A 279 -18.49 -21.61 -15.38
CA ILE A 279 -19.44 -20.70 -16.04
C ILE A 279 -19.83 -21.17 -17.45
N ALA A 280 -19.02 -22.03 -18.10
CA ALA A 280 -19.31 -22.59 -19.42
C ALA A 280 -20.57 -23.47 -19.41
N SER A 281 -20.81 -24.18 -18.31
CA SER A 281 -21.98 -25.06 -18.11
C SER A 281 -23.13 -24.37 -17.36
N GLY A 282 -22.97 -23.10 -17.02
CA GLY A 282 -23.88 -22.37 -16.14
C GLY A 282 -25.01 -21.62 -16.86
N PRO A 283 -25.91 -20.98 -16.09
CA PRO A 283 -27.05 -20.23 -16.61
C PRO A 283 -26.67 -18.99 -17.47
N LEU A 284 -25.43 -18.51 -17.37
CA LEU A 284 -24.95 -17.30 -18.05
C LEU A 284 -24.94 -17.44 -19.58
N THR A 285 -24.78 -18.67 -20.09
CA THR A 285 -24.77 -18.94 -21.54
C THR A 285 -26.11 -18.67 -22.21
N TYR A 286 -27.21 -18.68 -21.45
CA TYR A 286 -28.56 -18.40 -21.95
C TYR A 286 -28.90 -16.90 -21.98
N LEU A 287 -28.10 -16.05 -21.31
CA LEU A 287 -28.36 -14.62 -21.16
C LEU A 287 -27.75 -13.78 -22.30
N ILE A 288 -28.21 -14.02 -23.53
CA ILE A 288 -27.65 -13.39 -24.74
C ILE A 288 -27.83 -11.86 -24.82
N SER A 289 -28.70 -11.28 -23.99
CA SER A 289 -28.96 -9.84 -23.90
C SER A 289 -27.93 -9.09 -23.06
N LEU A 290 -27.01 -9.79 -22.38
CA LEU A 290 -26.00 -9.16 -21.52
C LEU A 290 -25.10 -8.21 -22.31
N GLU A 291 -24.95 -7.01 -21.77
CA GLU A 291 -24.04 -5.95 -22.21
C GLU A 291 -22.85 -5.79 -21.23
N PHE A 292 -23.10 -6.02 -19.93
CA PHE A 292 -22.12 -5.96 -18.85
C PHE A 292 -22.21 -7.21 -17.97
N LEU A 293 -21.07 -7.85 -17.73
CA LEU A 293 -20.95 -9.01 -16.85
C LEU A 293 -19.70 -8.89 -15.97
N SER A 294 -19.88 -8.84 -14.65
CA SER A 294 -18.81 -8.79 -13.67
C SER A 294 -18.86 -10.01 -12.76
N LEU A 295 -17.80 -10.81 -12.79
CA LEU A 295 -17.62 -12.05 -12.03
C LEU A 295 -16.44 -11.95 -11.05
N SER A 296 -15.73 -10.83 -11.00
CA SER A 296 -14.47 -10.66 -10.25
C SER A 296 -14.58 -11.05 -8.77
N ASN A 297 -13.46 -11.44 -8.14
CA ASN A 297 -13.38 -11.74 -6.71
C ASN A 297 -14.41 -12.80 -6.28
N ASN A 298 -14.37 -13.97 -6.92
CA ASN A 298 -15.19 -15.14 -6.62
C ASN A 298 -14.33 -16.41 -6.73
N LEU A 299 -14.96 -17.58 -6.69
CA LEU A 299 -14.32 -18.90 -6.82
C LEU A 299 -14.78 -19.64 -8.09
N PHE A 300 -15.14 -18.91 -9.15
CA PHE A 300 -15.58 -19.50 -10.42
C PHE A 300 -14.41 -20.14 -11.17
N GLU A 301 -14.73 -21.14 -11.99
CA GLU A 301 -13.88 -21.56 -13.10
C GLU A 301 -14.32 -20.82 -14.37
N VAL A 302 -13.42 -19.98 -14.89
CA VAL A 302 -13.69 -19.06 -16.01
C VAL A 302 -12.86 -19.46 -17.23
N PRO A 303 -13.48 -19.86 -18.34
CA PRO A 303 -12.75 -20.17 -19.56
C PRO A 303 -12.10 -18.95 -20.20
N ILE A 304 -10.77 -18.96 -20.30
CA ILE A 304 -9.99 -17.82 -20.81
C ILE A 304 -10.28 -17.49 -22.29
N SER A 305 -10.70 -18.48 -23.07
CA SER A 305 -11.02 -18.30 -24.50
C SER A 305 -12.32 -17.53 -24.76
N MET A 306 -13.15 -17.31 -23.73
CA MET A 306 -14.49 -16.71 -23.82
C MET A 306 -15.46 -17.40 -24.79
N LYS A 307 -15.13 -18.63 -25.24
CA LYS A 307 -15.98 -19.44 -26.13
C LYS A 307 -17.44 -19.65 -25.66
N PRO A 308 -17.77 -19.75 -24.35
CA PRO A 308 -19.17 -19.91 -23.94
C PRO A 308 -20.04 -18.68 -24.23
N PHE A 309 -19.41 -17.52 -24.44
CA PHE A 309 -20.09 -16.25 -24.69
C PHE A 309 -20.16 -15.88 -26.18
N MET A 310 -19.76 -16.76 -27.10
CA MET A 310 -19.66 -16.44 -28.53
C MET A 310 -20.96 -15.96 -29.17
N ASN A 311 -22.11 -16.34 -28.59
CA ASN A 311 -23.43 -15.94 -29.06
C ASN A 311 -23.94 -14.61 -28.45
N HIS A 312 -23.25 -14.02 -27.47
CA HIS A 312 -23.68 -12.82 -26.75
C HIS A 312 -23.37 -11.55 -27.55
N SER A 313 -24.09 -11.31 -28.66
CA SER A 313 -23.82 -10.19 -29.56
C SER A 313 -23.84 -8.80 -28.91
N SER A 314 -24.49 -8.66 -27.76
CA SER A 314 -24.62 -7.38 -27.04
C SER A 314 -23.50 -7.13 -26.03
N LEU A 315 -22.63 -8.11 -25.73
CA LEU A 315 -21.64 -8.01 -24.66
C LEU A 315 -20.56 -6.98 -24.99
N LYS A 316 -20.30 -6.05 -24.06
CA LYS A 316 -19.34 -4.95 -24.20
C LYS A 316 -18.34 -4.87 -23.04
N PHE A 317 -18.75 -5.27 -21.83
CA PHE A 317 -17.92 -5.22 -20.62
C PHE A 317 -17.88 -6.60 -19.98
N PHE A 318 -16.67 -7.11 -19.74
CA PHE A 318 -16.47 -8.38 -19.03
C PHE A 318 -15.31 -8.29 -18.03
N THR A 319 -15.56 -8.68 -16.79
CA THR A 319 -14.52 -8.77 -15.73
C THR A 319 -14.60 -10.11 -15.01
N SER A 320 -13.45 -10.73 -14.74
CA SER A 320 -13.39 -11.99 -13.97
C SER A 320 -12.15 -12.11 -13.10
N GLU A 321 -11.64 -11.00 -12.61
CA GLU A 321 -10.41 -10.95 -11.80
C GLU A 321 -10.50 -11.86 -10.57
N ASN A 322 -9.36 -12.35 -10.09
CA ASN A 322 -9.28 -13.18 -8.88
C ASN A 322 -10.24 -14.40 -8.88
N ASN A 323 -10.51 -14.98 -10.05
CA ASN A 323 -11.16 -16.28 -10.20
C ASN A 323 -10.13 -17.32 -10.74
N ARG A 324 -10.53 -18.58 -10.88
CA ARG A 324 -9.70 -19.61 -11.51
C ARG A 324 -9.89 -19.59 -13.01
N LEU A 325 -8.87 -19.19 -13.77
CA LEU A 325 -8.89 -19.31 -15.23
C LEU A 325 -8.65 -20.76 -15.66
N VAL A 326 -9.44 -21.27 -16.61
CA VAL A 326 -9.35 -22.63 -17.13
C VAL A 326 -9.24 -22.66 -18.66
N THR A 327 -8.59 -23.69 -19.20
CA THR A 327 -8.56 -23.97 -20.64
C THR A 327 -9.73 -24.88 -21.02
N GLU A 328 -10.25 -24.72 -22.24
CA GLU A 328 -11.29 -25.62 -22.76
C GLU A 328 -10.67 -26.75 -23.60
N PRO A 329 -11.31 -27.93 -23.65
CA PRO A 329 -10.92 -29.00 -24.58
C PRO A 329 -10.93 -28.48 -26.02
N ALA A 330 -9.96 -28.93 -26.83
CA ALA A 330 -9.71 -28.49 -28.21
C ALA A 330 -10.88 -28.70 -29.23
N ALA A 331 -12.05 -29.12 -28.78
CA ALA A 331 -13.14 -29.57 -29.65
C ALA A 331 -14.10 -28.45 -30.11
N PHE A 332 -13.62 -27.25 -30.46
CA PHE A 332 -14.44 -26.24 -31.16
C PHE A 332 -13.54 -25.23 -31.89
N ASP A 333 -13.06 -25.60 -33.07
CA ASP A 333 -12.23 -24.72 -33.91
C ASP A 333 -13.09 -24.00 -34.97
N ASN A 334 -12.86 -22.68 -35.13
CA ASN A 334 -13.39 -21.76 -36.15
C ASN A 334 -14.66 -20.91 -35.86
N LEU A 335 -15.07 -20.71 -34.61
CA LEU A 335 -16.14 -19.74 -34.30
C LEU A 335 -15.58 -18.31 -34.18
N ILE A 336 -16.25 -17.33 -34.79
CA ILE A 336 -15.96 -15.89 -34.65
C ILE A 336 -16.90 -15.31 -33.58
N PRO A 337 -16.39 -14.57 -32.57
CA PRO A 337 -17.23 -14.00 -31.52
C PRO A 337 -18.20 -12.96 -32.10
N LYS A 338 -19.48 -13.02 -31.70
CA LYS A 338 -20.47 -11.99 -32.09
C LYS A 338 -20.38 -10.72 -31.27
N PHE A 339 -19.79 -10.78 -30.08
CA PHE A 339 -19.61 -9.63 -29.20
C PHE A 339 -18.50 -8.69 -29.70
N GLN A 340 -18.59 -7.43 -29.27
CA GLN A 340 -17.57 -6.41 -29.49
C GLN A 340 -17.29 -5.71 -28.16
N LEU A 341 -16.29 -6.23 -27.45
CA LEU A 341 -15.88 -5.71 -26.15
C LEU A 341 -15.28 -4.30 -26.28
N VAL A 342 -15.57 -3.49 -25.28
CA VAL A 342 -14.97 -2.18 -25.01
C VAL A 342 -13.98 -2.31 -23.85
N PHE A 343 -14.32 -3.12 -22.85
CA PHE A 343 -13.50 -3.39 -21.67
C PHE A 343 -13.42 -4.90 -21.43
N LEU A 344 -12.21 -5.40 -21.22
CA LEU A 344 -11.96 -6.76 -20.79
C LEU A 344 -10.95 -6.77 -19.66
N SER A 345 -11.29 -7.39 -18.54
CA SER A 345 -10.32 -7.75 -17.50
C SER A 345 -10.38 -9.23 -17.15
N LEU A 346 -9.27 -9.93 -17.37
CA LEU A 346 -9.05 -11.32 -16.99
C LEU A 346 -7.77 -11.39 -16.16
N SER A 347 -7.90 -11.71 -14.88
CA SER A 347 -6.76 -12.06 -14.02
C SER A 347 -7.11 -13.26 -13.17
N SER A 348 -6.12 -14.09 -12.87
CA SER A 348 -6.27 -15.25 -11.99
C SER A 348 -5.32 -15.15 -10.82
N SER A 349 -5.64 -15.83 -9.73
CA SER A 349 -4.61 -16.20 -8.76
C SER A 349 -3.57 -17.11 -9.43
N PRO A 350 -2.32 -17.19 -8.93
CA PRO A 350 -1.27 -17.98 -9.56
C PRO A 350 -1.72 -19.44 -9.73
N THR A 351 -2.03 -19.85 -10.96
CA THR A 351 -2.29 -21.26 -11.30
C THR A 351 -0.95 -22.00 -11.40
N LEU A 352 -0.94 -23.33 -11.27
CA LEU A 352 0.29 -24.11 -11.52
C LEU A 352 0.62 -24.25 -13.02
N GLU A 353 -0.34 -23.99 -13.90
CA GLU A 353 -0.20 -24.20 -15.35
C GLU A 353 -0.14 -22.87 -16.10
N ALA A 354 0.92 -22.70 -16.89
CA ALA A 354 1.10 -21.57 -17.79
C ALA A 354 0.19 -21.66 -19.02
N LEU A 355 -0.40 -20.54 -19.41
CA LEU A 355 -1.30 -20.41 -20.57
C LEU A 355 -0.51 -19.79 -21.73
N ASN A 356 -0.63 -20.35 -22.94
CA ASN A 356 -0.03 -19.74 -24.12
C ASN A 356 -0.92 -18.57 -24.62
N VAL A 357 -0.31 -17.42 -24.95
CA VAL A 357 -0.98 -16.22 -25.49
C VAL A 357 -1.89 -16.52 -26.70
N ASP A 358 -1.60 -17.57 -27.47
CA ASP A 358 -2.41 -17.99 -28.62
C ASP A 358 -3.88 -18.31 -28.25
N ILE A 359 -4.16 -18.62 -26.98
CA ILE A 359 -5.52 -18.90 -26.49
C ILE A 359 -6.44 -17.67 -26.53
N LEU A 360 -5.87 -16.47 -26.68
CA LEU A 360 -6.59 -15.19 -26.73
C LEU A 360 -6.90 -14.74 -28.17
N ASN A 361 -6.90 -15.67 -29.14
CA ASN A 361 -7.12 -15.35 -30.55
C ASN A 361 -8.48 -14.68 -30.85
N PHE A 362 -9.48 -14.79 -29.97
CA PHE A 362 -10.75 -14.08 -30.15
C PHE A 362 -10.58 -12.55 -30.16
N LEU A 363 -9.50 -12.03 -29.53
CA LEU A 363 -9.17 -10.60 -29.50
C LEU A 363 -8.86 -10.02 -30.88
N TYR A 364 -8.42 -10.86 -31.84
CA TYR A 364 -8.23 -10.46 -33.25
C TYR A 364 -9.50 -9.83 -33.85
N TYR A 365 -10.67 -10.18 -33.31
CA TYR A 365 -11.97 -9.74 -33.81
C TYR A 365 -12.61 -8.62 -32.97
N GLN A 366 -11.94 -8.08 -31.93
CA GLN A 366 -12.52 -7.12 -30.97
C GLN A 366 -12.19 -5.65 -31.30
N TYR A 367 -12.68 -5.14 -32.41
CA TYR A 367 -12.27 -3.82 -32.96
C TYR A 367 -12.69 -2.60 -32.11
N ASN A 368 -13.64 -2.78 -31.19
CA ASN A 368 -14.10 -1.73 -30.27
C ASN A 368 -13.34 -1.68 -28.94
N LEU A 369 -12.37 -2.57 -28.74
CA LEU A 369 -11.65 -2.70 -27.47
C LEU A 369 -10.87 -1.42 -27.16
N ARG A 370 -11.10 -0.86 -25.97
CA ARG A 370 -10.44 0.35 -25.46
C ARG A 370 -9.54 0.05 -24.28
N VAL A 371 -9.94 -0.90 -23.43
CA VAL A 371 -9.21 -1.24 -22.21
C VAL A 371 -9.06 -2.76 -22.13
N LEU A 372 -7.83 -3.21 -21.95
CA LEU A 372 -7.50 -4.62 -21.78
C LEU A 372 -6.58 -4.81 -20.56
N TYR A 373 -7.06 -5.58 -19.60
CA TYR A 373 -6.30 -6.08 -18.47
C TYR A 373 -6.16 -7.60 -18.59
N LEU A 374 -4.91 -8.07 -18.67
CA LEU A 374 -4.56 -9.48 -18.66
C LEU A 374 -3.36 -9.67 -17.73
N SER A 375 -3.52 -10.39 -16.63
CA SER A 375 -2.40 -10.70 -15.73
C SER A 375 -2.42 -12.15 -15.30
N HIS A 376 -1.23 -12.62 -14.88
CA HIS A 376 -0.94 -13.96 -14.39
C HIS A 376 -0.85 -15.06 -15.45
N ASN A 377 0.33 -15.70 -15.50
CA ASN A 377 0.61 -16.98 -16.18
C ASN A 377 0.42 -17.02 -17.71
N ILE A 378 0.34 -15.90 -18.42
CA ILE A 378 0.39 -15.91 -19.90
C ILE A 378 1.86 -15.96 -20.36
N THR A 379 2.18 -16.92 -21.23
CA THR A 379 3.50 -17.14 -21.83
C THR A 379 3.47 -16.85 -23.33
N GLY A 380 4.66 -16.67 -23.92
CA GLY A 380 4.84 -16.39 -25.33
C GLY A 380 5.52 -15.05 -25.57
N MET A 381 5.55 -14.60 -26.82
CA MET A 381 6.04 -13.25 -27.15
C MET A 381 5.00 -12.19 -26.82
N PHE A 382 5.44 -10.95 -26.61
CA PHE A 382 4.54 -9.79 -26.49
C PHE A 382 3.60 -9.73 -27.73
N PRO A 383 2.27 -9.66 -27.53
CA PRO A 383 1.29 -9.76 -28.61
C PRO A 383 1.16 -8.44 -29.39
N SER A 384 2.18 -8.08 -30.17
CA SER A 384 2.18 -6.85 -30.99
C SER A 384 1.05 -6.78 -32.01
N TRP A 385 0.54 -7.94 -32.43
CA TRP A 385 -0.66 -8.05 -33.29
C TRP A 385 -1.92 -7.44 -32.65
N LEU A 386 -2.00 -7.41 -31.31
CA LEU A 386 -3.13 -6.81 -30.59
C LEU A 386 -3.19 -5.31 -30.87
N LEU A 387 -2.04 -4.63 -30.85
CA LEU A 387 -1.95 -3.20 -31.15
C LEU A 387 -2.37 -2.91 -32.60
N LYS A 388 -1.99 -3.79 -33.53
CA LYS A 388 -2.35 -3.67 -34.95
C LYS A 388 -3.85 -3.80 -35.19
N ASN A 389 -4.48 -4.78 -34.55
CA ASN A 389 -5.88 -5.12 -34.81
C ASN A 389 -6.86 -4.28 -33.99
N ASN A 390 -6.47 -3.82 -32.80
CA ASN A 390 -7.32 -3.07 -31.88
C ASN A 390 -6.90 -1.58 -31.86
N THR A 391 -7.10 -0.87 -32.97
CA THR A 391 -6.60 0.51 -33.16
C THR A 391 -7.23 1.56 -32.24
N ARG A 392 -8.30 1.20 -31.52
CA ARG A 392 -8.99 2.04 -30.53
C ARG A 392 -8.50 1.81 -29.09
N LEU A 393 -7.53 0.93 -28.89
CA LEU A 393 -6.99 0.61 -27.58
C LEU A 393 -6.34 1.85 -26.95
N GLN A 394 -6.77 2.16 -25.73
CA GLN A 394 -6.34 3.30 -24.93
C GLN A 394 -5.48 2.85 -23.76
N GLN A 395 -5.80 1.71 -23.16
CA GLN A 395 -5.09 1.19 -22.01
C GLN A 395 -4.82 -0.30 -22.19
N LEU A 396 -3.56 -0.70 -22.00
CA LEU A 396 -3.11 -2.07 -22.13
C LEU A 396 -2.26 -2.45 -20.91
N TYR A 397 -2.78 -3.35 -20.09
CA TYR A 397 -2.11 -3.88 -18.91
C TYR A 397 -1.90 -5.38 -19.09
N LEU A 398 -0.63 -5.74 -19.28
CA LEU A 398 -0.13 -7.10 -19.44
C LEU A 398 0.86 -7.45 -18.33
N SER A 399 0.74 -6.82 -17.17
CA SER A 399 1.67 -7.01 -16.06
C SER A 399 1.50 -8.37 -15.38
N GLU A 400 2.56 -8.83 -14.70
CA GLU A 400 2.58 -10.09 -13.94
C GLU A 400 2.32 -11.33 -14.82
N ASN A 401 2.88 -11.34 -16.03
CA ASN A 401 2.83 -12.47 -16.95
C ASN A 401 4.25 -13.07 -17.13
N SER A 402 4.40 -13.95 -18.11
CA SER A 402 5.67 -14.59 -18.47
C SER A 402 6.03 -14.32 -19.94
N PHE A 403 5.71 -13.12 -20.44
CA PHE A 403 6.08 -12.72 -21.80
C PHE A 403 7.60 -12.65 -21.95
N VAL A 404 8.12 -13.17 -23.07
CA VAL A 404 9.56 -13.26 -23.36
C VAL A 404 9.94 -12.51 -24.65
N GLY A 405 11.24 -12.30 -24.83
CA GLY A 405 11.81 -11.70 -26.04
C GLY A 405 11.79 -10.18 -26.03
N THR A 406 12.12 -9.59 -27.17
CA THR A 406 12.23 -8.13 -27.32
C THR A 406 10.87 -7.48 -27.54
N LEU A 407 10.71 -6.23 -27.06
CA LEU A 407 9.53 -5.40 -27.38
C LEU A 407 9.56 -5.03 -28.87
N GLN A 408 8.93 -5.85 -29.71
CA GLN A 408 8.77 -5.59 -31.13
C GLN A 408 7.51 -4.77 -31.38
N LEU A 409 7.70 -3.52 -31.79
CA LEU A 409 6.63 -2.60 -32.19
C LEU A 409 6.76 -2.36 -33.70
N GLN A 410 5.63 -2.23 -34.40
CA GLN A 410 5.62 -1.93 -35.84
C GLN A 410 5.78 -0.43 -36.10
N ASP A 411 6.19 -0.07 -37.31
CA ASP A 411 6.45 1.33 -37.73
C ASP A 411 5.15 2.14 -37.97
N HIS A 412 4.14 2.04 -37.10
CA HIS A 412 2.86 2.74 -37.25
C HIS A 412 2.45 3.37 -35.90
N PRO A 413 1.95 4.63 -35.89
CA PRO A 413 1.56 5.31 -34.66
C PRO A 413 0.21 4.80 -34.11
N TYR A 414 0.13 4.69 -32.78
CA TYR A 414 -1.06 4.35 -32.00
C TYR A 414 -1.49 5.56 -31.14
N PRO A 415 -2.13 6.58 -31.73
CA PRO A 415 -2.41 7.84 -31.04
C PRO A 415 -3.47 7.75 -29.92
N ASN A 416 -4.22 6.66 -29.86
CA ASN A 416 -5.22 6.45 -28.80
C ASN A 416 -4.61 5.87 -27.52
N MET A 417 -3.41 5.27 -27.59
CA MET A 417 -2.77 4.64 -26.44
C MET A 417 -2.31 5.71 -25.44
N MET A 418 -2.85 5.63 -24.23
CA MET A 418 -2.60 6.53 -23.10
C MET A 418 -1.85 5.81 -21.99
N GLU A 419 -2.14 4.52 -21.75
CA GLU A 419 -1.49 3.75 -20.68
C GLU A 419 -1.00 2.40 -21.18
N LEU A 420 0.28 2.12 -20.93
CA LEU A 420 0.90 0.83 -21.22
C LEU A 420 1.62 0.30 -19.98
N ASP A 421 1.18 -0.86 -19.49
CA ASP A 421 1.86 -1.60 -18.42
C ASP A 421 2.23 -3.00 -18.90
N ILE A 422 3.53 -3.26 -19.03
CA ILE A 422 4.10 -4.57 -19.36
C ILE A 422 5.07 -5.02 -18.25
N SER A 423 4.88 -4.52 -17.03
CA SER A 423 5.77 -4.78 -15.90
C SER A 423 5.71 -6.22 -15.41
N ASN A 424 6.74 -6.69 -14.72
CA ASN A 424 6.80 -8.02 -14.12
C ASN A 424 6.58 -9.12 -15.17
N ASN A 425 7.48 -9.16 -16.15
CA ASN A 425 7.53 -10.13 -17.24
C ASN A 425 8.99 -10.56 -17.46
N ASN A 426 9.22 -11.43 -18.44
CA ASN A 426 10.55 -11.94 -18.81
C ASN A 426 11.07 -11.30 -20.11
N MET A 427 10.64 -10.08 -20.44
CA MET A 427 11.03 -9.40 -21.68
C MET A 427 12.47 -8.88 -21.60
N ASN A 428 13.15 -8.76 -22.74
CA ASN A 428 14.54 -8.32 -22.80
C ASN A 428 14.82 -7.42 -24.02
N GLY A 429 16.10 -7.14 -24.30
CA GLY A 429 16.51 -6.25 -25.39
C GLY A 429 16.43 -4.77 -25.04
N GLN A 430 16.48 -3.89 -26.04
CA GLN A 430 16.43 -2.43 -25.83
C GLN A 430 15.00 -1.91 -25.94
N ILE A 431 14.71 -0.80 -25.24
CA ILE A 431 13.50 -0.02 -25.48
C ILE A 431 13.61 0.60 -26.88
N PRO A 432 12.62 0.41 -27.78
CA PRO A 432 12.67 0.96 -29.14
C PRO A 432 12.89 2.48 -29.14
N LYS A 433 13.79 2.95 -30.01
CA LYS A 433 14.15 4.38 -30.10
C LYS A 433 12.97 5.25 -30.52
N ASP A 434 12.11 4.68 -31.37
CA ASP A 434 10.96 5.32 -31.97
C ASP A 434 9.68 5.14 -31.13
N ILE A 435 9.78 4.66 -29.88
CA ILE A 435 8.63 4.45 -28.99
C ILE A 435 7.74 5.68 -28.86
N CYS A 436 8.33 6.88 -28.93
CA CYS A 436 7.62 8.15 -28.84
C CYS A 436 6.84 8.51 -30.12
N LEU A 437 7.27 8.00 -31.28
CA LEU A 437 6.51 8.10 -32.53
C LEU A 437 5.36 7.08 -32.55
N ILE A 438 5.59 5.92 -31.95
CA ILE A 438 4.62 4.82 -31.86
C ILE A 438 3.51 5.17 -30.87
N PHE A 439 3.83 5.76 -29.72
CA PHE A 439 2.85 6.15 -28.70
C PHE A 439 2.95 7.65 -28.36
N PRO A 440 2.45 8.54 -29.23
CA PRO A 440 2.68 9.98 -29.10
C PRO A 440 1.89 10.66 -27.97
N ASN A 441 0.88 10.00 -27.39
CA ASN A 441 -0.04 10.57 -26.39
C ASN A 441 -0.04 9.76 -25.08
N LEU A 442 1.05 9.04 -24.75
CA LEU A 442 1.13 8.31 -23.48
C LEU A 442 1.03 9.26 -22.29
N GLU A 443 0.28 8.83 -21.28
CA GLU A 443 0.18 9.42 -19.96
C GLU A 443 0.98 8.62 -18.93
N THR A 444 0.95 7.29 -19.07
CA THR A 444 1.62 6.33 -18.18
C THR A 444 2.36 5.26 -19.00
N LEU A 445 3.64 5.05 -18.69
CA LEU A 445 4.43 3.93 -19.22
C LEU A 445 5.09 3.15 -18.08
N ARG A 446 4.77 1.85 -17.98
CA ARG A 446 5.31 0.94 -16.97
C ARG A 446 5.91 -0.30 -17.65
N MET A 447 7.21 -0.49 -17.43
CA MET A 447 7.97 -1.62 -17.97
C MET A 447 8.89 -2.20 -16.89
N ALA A 448 8.51 -2.05 -15.62
CA ALA A 448 9.33 -2.44 -14.48
C ALA A 448 9.50 -3.97 -14.38
N LYS A 449 10.48 -4.46 -13.63
CA LYS A 449 10.70 -5.90 -13.36
C LYS A 449 10.74 -6.73 -14.66
N ASN A 450 11.66 -6.37 -15.55
CA ASN A 450 11.94 -7.07 -16.80
C ASN A 450 13.46 -7.15 -16.99
N GLY A 451 13.93 -7.55 -18.17
CA GLY A 451 15.34 -7.58 -18.58
C GLY A 451 15.71 -6.54 -19.64
N PHE A 452 15.06 -5.37 -19.67
CA PHE A 452 15.39 -4.32 -20.65
C PHE A 452 16.80 -3.75 -20.42
N THR A 453 17.55 -3.54 -21.49
CA THR A 453 18.96 -3.13 -21.53
C THR A 453 19.14 -1.85 -22.34
N GLY A 454 20.36 -1.30 -22.35
CA GLY A 454 20.71 -0.16 -23.19
C GLY A 454 20.34 1.17 -22.55
N TYR A 455 19.78 2.10 -23.33
CA TYR A 455 19.52 3.48 -22.90
C TYR A 455 18.03 3.81 -22.86
N ILE A 456 17.65 4.74 -21.99
CA ILE A 456 16.28 5.28 -21.92
C ILE A 456 16.09 6.32 -23.04
N PRO A 457 15.15 6.15 -23.99
CA PRO A 457 14.91 7.12 -25.06
C PRO A 457 14.51 8.48 -24.51
N SER A 458 15.31 9.52 -24.79
CA SER A 458 15.05 10.86 -24.26
C SER A 458 13.83 11.55 -24.88
N CYS A 459 13.35 11.05 -26.04
CA CYS A 459 12.11 11.52 -26.64
C CYS A 459 10.90 11.35 -25.71
N LEU A 460 10.96 10.47 -24.71
CA LEU A 460 9.90 10.29 -23.72
C LEU A 460 9.64 11.60 -22.96
N GLY A 461 10.68 12.40 -22.74
CA GLY A 461 10.56 13.72 -22.12
C GLY A 461 9.95 14.82 -23.01
N ASN A 462 9.67 14.52 -24.28
CA ASN A 462 8.97 15.42 -25.21
C ASN A 462 7.48 15.11 -25.31
N ILE A 463 7.00 13.99 -24.78
CA ILE A 463 5.58 13.64 -24.77
C ILE A 463 4.90 14.49 -23.69
N SER A 464 4.11 15.48 -24.11
CA SER A 464 3.51 16.47 -23.20
C SER A 464 2.52 15.89 -22.20
N SER A 465 1.92 14.75 -22.52
CA SER A 465 0.97 14.03 -21.66
C SER A 465 1.65 13.08 -20.67
N LEU A 466 2.89 12.66 -20.91
CA LEU A 466 3.55 11.61 -20.15
C LEU A 466 3.95 12.13 -18.78
N SER A 467 3.23 11.70 -17.75
CA SER A 467 3.42 12.14 -16.36
C SER A 467 4.01 11.04 -15.46
N PHE A 468 3.78 9.77 -15.78
CA PHE A 468 4.26 8.62 -15.00
C PHE A 468 5.13 7.69 -15.85
N LEU A 469 6.39 7.48 -15.42
CA LEU A 469 7.32 6.56 -16.05
C LEU A 469 7.95 5.63 -15.01
N ASP A 470 7.72 4.33 -15.15
CA ASP A 470 8.33 3.29 -14.30
C ASP A 470 9.09 2.27 -15.14
N LEU A 471 10.42 2.33 -15.06
CA LEU A 471 11.36 1.42 -15.68
C LEU A 471 12.22 0.69 -14.62
N SER A 472 11.75 0.65 -13.37
CA SER A 472 12.51 0.10 -12.25
C SER A 472 12.75 -1.42 -12.39
N THR A 473 13.81 -1.93 -11.77
CA THR A 473 14.17 -3.36 -11.79
C THR A 473 14.34 -3.90 -13.22
N ASN A 474 15.32 -3.34 -13.93
CA ASN A 474 15.73 -3.72 -15.29
C ASN A 474 17.27 -3.74 -15.36
N GLN A 475 17.84 -3.81 -16.56
CA GLN A 475 19.28 -3.80 -16.83
C GLN A 475 19.70 -2.56 -17.65
N LEU A 476 18.99 -1.43 -17.49
CA LEU A 476 19.26 -0.19 -18.22
C LEU A 476 20.56 0.44 -17.74
N SER A 477 21.33 1.03 -18.66
CA SER A 477 22.71 1.48 -18.40
C SER A 477 22.96 2.97 -18.67
N THR A 478 22.06 3.65 -19.39
CA THR A 478 22.25 5.07 -19.76
C THR A 478 20.94 5.83 -19.73
N VAL A 479 20.98 7.06 -19.18
CA VAL A 479 19.84 7.98 -19.12
C VAL A 479 20.34 9.44 -19.24
N LYS A 480 19.52 10.30 -19.88
CA LYS A 480 19.70 11.76 -19.89
C LYS A 480 18.57 12.41 -19.11
N LEU A 481 18.70 12.46 -17.78
CA LEU A 481 17.62 12.86 -16.87
C LEU A 481 17.14 14.30 -17.13
N GLU A 482 18.03 15.20 -17.54
CA GLU A 482 17.72 16.59 -17.87
C GLU A 482 16.79 16.75 -19.09
N GLN A 483 16.61 15.69 -19.87
CA GLN A 483 15.71 15.68 -21.03
C GLN A 483 14.31 15.17 -20.68
N LEU A 484 14.10 14.54 -19.52
CA LEU A 484 12.82 13.96 -19.09
C LEU A 484 11.92 14.99 -18.37
N LYS A 485 11.60 16.10 -19.03
CA LYS A 485 11.03 17.30 -18.40
C LYS A 485 9.53 17.24 -18.11
N THR A 486 8.77 16.42 -18.84
CA THR A 486 7.31 16.31 -18.70
C THR A 486 6.87 15.39 -17.56
N ILE A 487 7.77 14.55 -17.07
CA ILE A 487 7.49 13.49 -16.11
C ILE A 487 7.33 14.07 -14.71
N SER A 488 6.23 13.70 -14.04
CA SER A 488 5.96 14.02 -12.64
C SER A 488 6.45 12.93 -11.68
N ILE A 489 6.28 11.66 -12.04
CA ILE A 489 6.73 10.51 -11.25
C ILE A 489 7.70 9.68 -12.11
N LEU A 490 8.98 9.70 -11.72
CA LEU A 490 10.05 8.98 -12.41
C LEU A 490 10.62 7.88 -11.52
N LYS A 491 10.38 6.61 -11.89
CA LYS A 491 10.90 5.42 -11.21
C LYS A 491 11.91 4.69 -12.08
N LEU A 492 13.19 4.75 -11.68
CA LEU A 492 14.32 4.09 -12.36
C LEU A 492 15.15 3.20 -11.41
N SER A 493 14.65 2.90 -10.22
CA SER A 493 15.37 2.12 -9.21
C SER A 493 15.80 0.74 -9.73
N ASN A 494 16.85 0.15 -9.17
CA ASN A 494 17.38 -1.18 -9.48
C ASN A 494 17.69 -1.36 -10.97
N ASN A 495 18.63 -0.56 -11.47
CA ASN A 495 19.16 -0.64 -12.83
C ASN A 495 20.70 -0.50 -12.77
N ASN A 496 21.36 -0.46 -13.94
CA ASN A 496 22.80 -0.21 -14.07
C ASN A 496 23.11 1.24 -14.49
N LEU A 497 22.22 2.21 -14.19
CA LEU A 497 22.40 3.60 -14.58
C LEU A 497 23.58 4.22 -13.84
N SER A 498 24.32 5.10 -14.51
CA SER A 498 25.49 5.76 -13.93
C SER A 498 25.64 7.19 -14.41
N GLY A 499 26.56 7.94 -13.81
CA GLY A 499 26.83 9.34 -14.12
C GLY A 499 26.54 10.26 -12.94
N GLN A 500 26.78 11.55 -13.14
CA GLN A 500 26.45 12.59 -12.17
C GLN A 500 25.01 13.07 -12.37
N LEU A 501 24.33 13.46 -11.29
CA LEU A 501 23.01 14.09 -11.37
C LEU A 501 23.13 15.58 -11.71
N PRO A 502 22.59 16.05 -12.86
CA PRO A 502 22.59 17.46 -13.17
C PRO A 502 21.54 18.21 -12.32
N THR A 503 21.91 19.39 -11.83
CA THR A 503 21.04 20.21 -10.94
C THR A 503 19.71 20.61 -11.60
N SER A 504 19.66 20.64 -12.93
CA SER A 504 18.43 20.90 -13.70
C SER A 504 17.30 19.90 -13.43
N VAL A 505 17.62 18.67 -13.01
CA VAL A 505 16.60 17.64 -12.68
C VAL A 505 15.75 18.11 -11.49
N PHE A 506 16.41 18.66 -10.47
CA PHE A 506 15.73 19.15 -9.27
C PHE A 506 14.92 20.43 -9.51
N ASN A 507 15.29 21.20 -10.54
CA ASN A 507 14.61 22.42 -10.96
C ASN A 507 13.55 22.21 -12.06
N SER A 508 13.29 20.96 -12.49
CA SER A 508 12.26 20.67 -13.49
C SER A 508 10.87 21.07 -12.98
N SER A 509 10.04 21.73 -13.79
CA SER A 509 8.72 22.24 -13.34
C SER A 509 7.69 21.16 -13.03
N GLY A 510 7.84 19.94 -13.59
CA GLY A 510 6.85 18.87 -13.46
C GLY A 510 7.18 17.78 -12.44
N LEU A 511 8.46 17.56 -12.11
CA LEU A 511 8.90 16.38 -11.34
C LEU A 511 8.55 16.48 -9.84
N GLU A 512 7.70 15.59 -9.34
CA GLU A 512 7.28 15.56 -7.93
C GLU A 512 7.87 14.36 -7.17
N SER A 513 8.17 13.26 -7.86
CA SER A 513 8.74 12.05 -7.24
C SER A 513 9.85 11.46 -8.08
N LEU A 514 11.01 11.23 -7.46
CA LEU A 514 12.19 10.66 -8.11
C LEU A 514 12.70 9.45 -7.33
N TYR A 515 12.77 8.31 -8.00
CA TYR A 515 13.29 7.06 -7.43
C TYR A 515 14.44 6.55 -8.29
N LEU A 516 15.66 6.64 -7.76
CA LEU A 516 16.91 6.21 -8.39
C LEU A 516 17.65 5.15 -7.58
N SER A 517 17.00 4.56 -6.56
CA SER A 517 17.62 3.59 -5.66
C SER A 517 18.33 2.45 -6.39
N GLY A 518 19.46 1.94 -5.90
CA GLY A 518 20.08 0.73 -6.44
C GLY A 518 20.60 0.91 -7.87
N ASN A 519 21.40 1.95 -8.08
CA ASN A 519 22.08 2.26 -9.34
C ASN A 519 23.56 2.58 -9.07
N ASN A 520 24.27 3.05 -10.09
CA ASN A 520 25.69 3.43 -10.06
C ASN A 520 25.89 4.94 -10.25
N PHE A 521 24.94 5.79 -9.84
CA PHE A 521 25.12 7.24 -9.90
C PHE A 521 26.18 7.69 -8.90
N TRP A 522 26.98 8.69 -9.25
CA TRP A 522 28.14 9.13 -8.47
C TRP A 522 28.30 10.65 -8.49
N GLY A 523 29.28 11.13 -7.71
CA GLY A 523 29.62 12.55 -7.63
C GLY A 523 28.91 13.25 -6.47
N GLN A 524 29.04 14.58 -6.43
CA GLN A 524 28.49 15.40 -5.37
C GLN A 524 27.17 16.02 -5.79
N ILE A 525 26.21 16.10 -4.87
CA ILE A 525 24.98 16.85 -5.06
C ILE A 525 25.25 18.28 -4.58
N SER A 526 25.71 19.14 -5.48
CA SER A 526 26.09 20.52 -5.15
C SER A 526 24.91 21.35 -4.67
N ASP A 527 25.19 22.33 -3.82
CA ASP A 527 24.22 23.35 -3.47
C ASP A 527 23.96 24.31 -4.64
N PHE A 528 22.70 24.69 -4.85
CA PHE A 528 22.31 25.67 -5.88
C PHE A 528 21.09 26.49 -5.44
N PRO A 529 20.92 27.73 -5.95
CA PRO A 529 19.75 28.55 -5.65
C PRO A 529 18.50 27.98 -6.33
N LEU A 530 17.45 27.74 -5.55
CA LEU A 530 16.11 27.41 -6.04
C LEU A 530 15.25 28.68 -6.08
N TYR A 531 14.50 28.85 -7.17
CA TYR A 531 13.54 29.95 -7.34
C TYR A 531 12.11 29.39 -7.27
N GLY A 532 11.35 29.78 -6.25
CA GLY A 532 9.97 29.36 -6.02
C GLY A 532 9.82 28.18 -5.05
N SER A 533 8.62 27.99 -4.49
CA SER A 533 8.28 26.82 -3.68
C SER A 533 7.76 25.71 -4.59
N LYS A 534 8.35 24.52 -4.48
CA LYS A 534 7.95 23.33 -5.22
C LYS A 534 7.62 22.19 -4.26
N THR A 535 6.53 21.50 -4.52
CA THR A 535 6.10 20.32 -3.78
C THR A 535 6.79 19.09 -4.34
N TRP A 536 7.49 18.34 -3.48
CA TRP A 536 8.13 17.07 -3.82
C TRP A 536 7.58 16.02 -2.88
N ASN A 537 7.10 14.90 -3.40
CA ASN A 537 6.55 13.86 -2.54
C ASN A 537 7.67 12.91 -2.11
N VAL A 538 8.55 12.52 -3.04
CA VAL A 538 9.63 11.56 -2.78
C VAL A 538 10.93 11.93 -3.46
N LEU A 539 12.02 11.84 -2.70
CA LEU A 539 13.38 11.82 -3.20
C LEU A 539 14.09 10.57 -2.66
N ASP A 540 14.20 9.54 -3.50
CA ASP A 540 14.93 8.30 -3.19
C ASP A 540 16.16 8.19 -4.10
N LEU A 541 17.33 8.46 -3.51
CA LEU A 541 18.65 8.35 -4.13
C LEU A 541 19.49 7.24 -3.46
N SER A 542 18.84 6.34 -2.72
CA SER A 542 19.51 5.34 -1.89
C SER A 542 20.36 4.35 -2.70
N ASN A 543 21.29 3.65 -2.06
CA ASN A 543 22.07 2.56 -2.68
C ASN A 543 22.71 2.97 -4.02
N ASN A 544 23.56 4.00 -3.97
CA ASN A 544 24.30 4.58 -5.09
C ASN A 544 25.74 4.91 -4.63
N GLN A 545 26.48 5.69 -5.43
CA GLN A 545 27.85 6.11 -5.15
C GLN A 545 27.94 7.64 -4.95
N PHE A 546 26.87 8.29 -4.48
CA PHE A 546 26.90 9.73 -4.19
C PHE A 546 27.85 10.04 -3.03
N SER A 547 28.50 11.19 -3.09
CA SER A 547 29.51 11.61 -2.12
C SER A 547 29.40 13.10 -1.81
N GLY A 548 30.25 13.60 -0.90
CA GLY A 548 30.22 15.00 -0.50
C GLY A 548 29.27 15.25 0.67
N MET A 549 28.90 16.52 0.89
CA MET A 549 28.02 16.90 1.99
C MET A 549 26.56 16.73 1.58
N LEU A 550 25.68 16.56 2.58
CA LEU A 550 24.23 16.63 2.35
C LEU A 550 23.84 18.02 1.82
N PRO A 551 23.07 18.10 0.73
CA PRO A 551 22.66 19.38 0.15
C PRO A 551 21.66 20.13 1.04
N ARG A 552 21.85 21.44 1.17
CA ARG A 552 21.01 22.32 2.02
C ARG A 552 19.71 22.70 1.34
N TRP A 553 19.67 22.74 0.01
CA TRP A 553 18.47 23.13 -0.74
C TRP A 553 17.30 22.16 -0.60
N ILE A 554 17.51 20.94 -0.07
CA ILE A 554 16.45 19.95 0.19
C ILE A 554 15.31 20.56 1.01
N VAL A 555 15.62 21.54 1.86
CA VAL A 555 14.67 22.23 2.76
C VAL A 555 13.76 23.22 2.06
N ASN A 556 14.06 23.60 0.81
CA ASN A 556 13.22 24.50 0.02
C ASN A 556 12.01 23.77 -0.60
N PHE A 557 11.91 22.46 -0.39
CA PHE A 557 10.82 21.62 -0.87
C PHE A 557 9.95 21.15 0.29
N THR A 558 8.64 21.02 0.06
CA THR A 558 7.75 20.35 1.00
C THR A 558 7.84 18.84 0.74
N ASN A 559 8.85 18.19 1.32
CA ASN A 559 9.12 16.75 1.14
C ASN A 559 8.36 15.91 2.14
N LEU A 560 7.76 14.81 1.70
CA LEU A 560 7.22 13.77 2.58
C LEU A 560 8.28 12.69 2.87
N VAL A 561 8.97 12.22 1.83
CA VAL A 561 9.91 11.10 1.93
C VAL A 561 11.28 11.46 1.36
N ILE A 562 12.32 11.27 2.17
CA ILE A 562 13.72 11.44 1.76
C ILE A 562 14.50 10.17 2.12
N ASP A 563 15.03 9.48 1.11
CA ASP A 563 15.94 8.36 1.28
C ASP A 563 17.25 8.62 0.52
N LEU A 564 18.33 8.84 1.28
CA LEU A 564 19.70 9.02 0.80
C LEU A 564 20.63 7.93 1.34
N SER A 565 20.08 6.84 1.86
CA SER A 565 20.84 5.76 2.51
C SER A 565 21.80 5.04 1.57
N LYS A 566 22.75 4.27 2.11
CA LYS A 566 23.68 3.42 1.34
C LYS A 566 24.42 4.21 0.25
N ASN A 567 25.08 5.29 0.68
CA ASN A 567 25.88 6.18 -0.17
C ASN A 567 27.17 6.56 0.58
N HIS A 568 27.95 7.50 0.05
CA HIS A 568 29.19 8.01 0.65
C HIS A 568 29.07 9.46 1.13
N PHE A 569 27.87 9.91 1.54
CA PHE A 569 27.70 11.26 2.09
C PHE A 569 28.47 11.41 3.40
N LYS A 570 29.06 12.59 3.61
CA LYS A 570 29.93 12.90 4.76
C LYS A 570 29.62 14.26 5.37
N GLY A 571 30.22 14.52 6.54
CA GLY A 571 29.99 15.75 7.29
C GLY A 571 28.72 15.66 8.13
N SER A 572 28.29 16.79 8.70
CA SER A 572 27.14 16.83 9.61
C SER A 572 25.81 16.93 8.88
N ILE A 573 24.75 16.48 9.56
CA ILE A 573 23.38 16.79 9.19
C ILE A 573 23.22 18.33 9.23
N PRO A 574 22.84 19.01 8.13
CA PRO A 574 22.76 20.45 8.09
C PRO A 574 21.71 21.00 9.08
N ILE A 575 22.03 22.11 9.75
CA ILE A 575 21.08 22.82 10.63
C ILE A 575 19.80 23.25 9.90
N ASP A 576 19.89 23.46 8.59
CA ASP A 576 18.75 23.81 7.74
C ASP A 576 17.65 22.74 7.75
N PHE A 577 17.97 21.46 8.01
CA PHE A 577 16.99 20.38 8.08
C PHE A 577 15.93 20.62 9.17
N CYS A 578 16.20 21.51 10.14
CA CYS A 578 15.20 21.96 11.10
C CYS A 578 13.99 22.69 10.48
N LYS A 579 14.01 23.02 9.18
CA LYS A 579 12.91 23.65 8.44
C LYS A 579 11.99 22.65 7.72
N LEU A 580 12.26 21.34 7.83
CA LEU A 580 11.52 20.29 7.12
C LEU A 580 10.19 19.94 7.82
N ASP A 581 9.26 20.90 7.90
CA ASP A 581 8.04 20.77 8.71
C ASP A 581 7.05 19.68 8.24
N TRP A 582 7.15 19.26 6.98
CA TRP A 582 6.25 18.28 6.35
C TRP A 582 6.90 16.90 6.17
N LEU A 583 8.11 16.71 6.67
CA LEU A 583 8.85 15.45 6.52
C LEU A 583 8.17 14.32 7.30
N GLU A 584 7.82 13.25 6.60
CA GLU A 584 7.24 12.03 7.16
C GLU A 584 8.29 10.93 7.31
N TYR A 585 9.22 10.79 6.36
CA TYR A 585 10.23 9.74 6.34
C TYR A 585 11.62 10.28 6.03
N LEU A 586 12.60 9.93 6.87
CA LEU A 586 14.00 10.25 6.64
C LEU A 586 14.89 9.01 6.81
N ASN A 587 15.59 8.64 5.75
CA ASN A 587 16.62 7.61 5.79
C ASN A 587 17.95 8.14 5.26
N LEU A 588 18.94 8.23 6.15
CA LEU A 588 20.33 8.59 5.87
C LEU A 588 21.30 7.48 6.31
N SER A 589 20.79 6.27 6.58
CA SER A 589 21.59 5.15 7.07
C SER A 589 22.69 4.73 6.09
N GLU A 590 23.70 4.01 6.58
CA GLU A 590 24.80 3.47 5.77
C GLU A 590 25.49 4.55 4.92
N ASN A 591 25.95 5.60 5.60
CA ASN A 591 26.73 6.70 5.03
C ASN A 591 27.95 6.98 5.91
N ASN A 592 28.67 8.07 5.62
CA ASN A 592 29.83 8.51 6.37
C ASN A 592 29.57 9.84 7.11
N LEU A 593 28.33 10.07 7.54
CA LEU A 593 27.90 11.28 8.25
C LEU A 593 28.52 11.33 9.65
N SER A 594 28.83 12.52 10.14
CA SER A 594 29.56 12.73 11.40
C SER A 594 29.07 13.95 12.16
N GLY A 595 29.40 14.07 13.44
CA GLY A 595 28.93 15.19 14.27
C GLY A 595 27.56 14.90 14.86
N TYR A 596 26.80 15.94 15.20
CA TYR A 596 25.62 15.83 16.06
C TYR A 596 24.31 15.91 15.26
N ILE A 597 23.24 15.34 15.82
CA ILE A 597 21.88 15.63 15.38
C ILE A 597 21.52 17.07 15.84
N PRO A 598 21.09 17.97 14.94
CA PRO A 598 20.74 19.33 15.33
C PRO A 598 19.60 19.36 16.35
N SER A 599 19.76 20.11 17.44
CA SER A 599 18.78 20.15 18.54
C SER A 599 17.42 20.74 18.15
N CYS A 600 17.36 21.51 17.06
CA CYS A 600 16.09 22.02 16.52
C CYS A 600 15.37 21.05 15.59
N PHE A 601 15.96 19.89 15.27
CA PHE A 601 15.38 18.94 14.31
C PHE A 601 14.20 18.19 14.94
N ASN A 602 13.01 18.79 14.81
CA ASN A 602 11.76 18.32 15.43
C ASN A 602 10.57 18.38 14.45
N PRO A 603 10.66 17.74 13.27
CA PRO A 603 9.55 17.73 12.32
C PRO A 603 8.30 17.06 12.94
N PRO A 604 7.11 17.70 12.88
CA PRO A 604 5.92 17.23 13.59
C PRO A 604 5.23 16.01 12.95
N GLN A 605 5.39 15.82 11.64
CA GLN A 605 4.77 14.73 10.88
C GLN A 605 5.68 13.50 10.73
N ILE A 606 6.91 13.55 11.24
CA ILE A 606 7.88 12.47 11.02
C ILE A 606 7.42 11.19 11.72
N THR A 607 7.46 10.08 10.99
CA THR A 607 7.05 8.75 11.45
C THR A 607 8.23 7.80 11.50
N HIS A 608 9.20 7.90 10.59
CA HIS A 608 10.37 7.02 10.57
C HIS A 608 11.67 7.79 10.35
N VAL A 609 12.66 7.51 11.20
CA VAL A 609 14.01 8.07 11.13
C VAL A 609 15.03 6.93 11.16
N HIS A 610 15.84 6.84 10.11
CA HIS A 610 16.93 5.88 9.98
C HIS A 610 18.26 6.60 9.77
N LEU A 611 19.13 6.57 10.78
CA LEU A 611 20.46 7.18 10.78
C LEU A 611 21.58 6.16 11.08
N SER A 612 21.26 4.87 11.06
CA SER A 612 22.19 3.80 11.44
C SER A 612 23.42 3.70 10.55
N LYS A 613 24.47 3.03 11.03
CA LYS A 613 25.72 2.75 10.29
C LYS A 613 26.34 4.03 9.72
N ASN A 614 26.58 5.00 10.59
CA ASN A 614 27.22 6.28 10.30
C ASN A 614 28.33 6.56 11.35
N ARG A 615 28.84 7.79 11.43
CA ARG A 615 29.81 8.25 12.43
C ARG A 615 29.25 9.41 13.27
N LEU A 616 27.93 9.45 13.45
CA LEU A 616 27.27 10.48 14.27
C LEU A 616 27.66 10.29 15.73
N SER A 617 27.78 11.39 16.46
CA SER A 617 28.39 11.40 17.78
C SER A 617 27.74 12.39 18.74
N GLY A 618 28.11 12.31 20.01
CA GLY A 618 27.65 13.20 21.08
C GLY A 618 26.30 12.78 21.67
N PRO A 619 25.78 13.56 22.62
CA PRO A 619 24.54 13.22 23.29
C PRO A 619 23.29 13.47 22.45
N LEU A 620 22.26 12.65 22.67
CA LEU A 620 20.92 12.92 22.19
C LEU A 620 20.34 14.09 22.98
N THR A 621 20.51 15.32 22.48
CA THR A 621 20.11 16.54 23.19
C THR A 621 18.59 16.77 23.16
N TYR A 622 18.08 17.51 22.17
CA TYR A 622 16.65 17.79 21.95
C TYR A 622 16.23 17.52 20.49
N GLY A 623 17.00 16.74 19.74
CA GLY A 623 16.52 16.24 18.45
C GLY A 623 15.34 15.29 18.68
N PHE A 624 14.25 15.46 17.91
CA PHE A 624 13.01 14.69 17.97
C PHE A 624 12.11 14.86 19.20
N PHE A 625 12.48 15.68 20.20
CA PHE A 625 11.75 15.76 21.47
C PHE A 625 10.24 16.08 21.32
N ASN A 626 9.85 16.75 20.23
CA ASN A 626 8.48 17.16 19.93
C ASN A 626 7.86 16.42 18.72
N SER A 627 8.51 15.35 18.25
CA SER A 627 8.05 14.54 17.11
C SER A 627 7.12 13.42 17.59
N SER A 628 5.94 13.77 18.10
CA SER A 628 4.98 12.80 18.70
C SER A 628 4.44 11.74 17.73
N SER A 629 4.55 11.98 16.42
CA SER A 629 4.18 11.04 15.35
C SER A 629 5.23 9.96 15.09
N LEU A 630 6.43 10.07 15.70
CA LEU A 630 7.56 9.19 15.41
C LEU A 630 7.25 7.76 15.89
N VAL A 631 7.32 6.81 14.95
CA VAL A 631 7.09 5.37 15.13
C VAL A 631 8.40 4.62 15.22
N THR A 632 9.39 4.97 14.39
CA THR A 632 10.68 4.28 14.33
C THR A 632 11.83 5.27 14.47
N MET A 633 12.73 4.97 15.42
CA MET A 633 14.00 5.65 15.59
C MET A 633 15.14 4.62 15.53
N ASP A 634 15.87 4.60 14.42
CA ASP A 634 17.05 3.77 14.22
C ASP A 634 18.34 4.60 14.20
N LEU A 635 19.14 4.47 15.26
CA LEU A 635 20.42 5.16 15.46
C LEU A 635 21.60 4.19 15.63
N ARG A 636 21.42 2.92 15.28
CA ARG A 636 22.42 1.86 15.54
C ARG A 636 23.75 2.13 14.87
N GLU A 637 24.81 1.51 15.38
CA GLU A 637 26.15 1.51 14.76
C GLU A 637 26.63 2.94 14.44
N ASN A 638 26.69 3.75 15.49
CA ASN A 638 27.20 5.14 15.47
C ASN A 638 28.17 5.34 16.64
N SER A 639 28.43 6.58 17.03
CA SER A 639 29.28 6.96 18.15
C SER A 639 28.55 7.91 19.12
N PHE A 640 27.24 7.74 19.29
CA PHE A 640 26.46 8.54 20.25
C PHE A 640 26.91 8.26 21.69
N THR A 641 26.94 9.29 22.53
CA THR A 641 27.49 9.25 23.91
C THR A 641 26.47 9.77 24.93
N GLY A 642 26.75 9.61 26.22
CA GLY A 642 25.90 10.14 27.30
C GLY A 642 24.66 9.28 27.52
N SER A 643 23.75 9.74 28.38
CA SER A 643 22.57 8.96 28.75
C SER A 643 21.45 9.04 27.72
N ILE A 644 20.60 8.00 27.70
CA ILE A 644 19.34 8.01 26.95
C ILE A 644 18.41 9.05 27.62
N PRO A 645 17.92 10.07 26.90
CA PRO A 645 17.20 11.17 27.53
C PRO A 645 15.79 10.81 27.99
N ASN A 646 15.35 11.44 29.08
CA ASN A 646 14.00 11.23 29.64
C ASN A 646 12.87 11.68 28.71
N TRP A 647 13.12 12.63 27.79
CA TRP A 647 12.09 13.08 26.83
C TRP A 647 11.68 11.98 25.84
N ILE A 648 12.40 10.84 25.78
CA ILE A 648 11.98 9.70 24.96
C ILE A 648 10.54 9.27 25.29
N GLY A 649 10.13 9.39 26.57
CA GLY A 649 8.77 9.07 27.00
C GLY A 649 7.68 9.99 26.45
N ASN A 650 8.03 11.12 25.82
CA ASN A 650 7.06 12.00 25.15
C ASN A 650 6.66 11.48 23.75
N LEU A 651 7.39 10.50 23.20
CA LEU A 651 7.16 9.97 21.85
C LEU A 651 6.08 8.89 21.86
N SER A 652 4.84 9.27 22.13
CA SER A 652 3.73 8.33 22.38
C SER A 652 3.43 7.35 21.23
N SER A 653 3.84 7.65 20.00
CA SER A 653 3.70 6.76 18.84
C SER A 653 4.87 5.79 18.65
N LEU A 654 5.96 5.93 19.41
CA LEU A 654 7.20 5.21 19.19
C LEU A 654 6.99 3.71 19.42
N SER A 655 7.23 2.94 18.37
CA SER A 655 7.11 1.48 18.37
C SER A 655 8.44 0.76 18.25
N VAL A 656 9.44 1.39 17.63
CA VAL A 656 10.75 0.79 17.37
C VAL A 656 11.83 1.77 17.81
N LEU A 657 12.64 1.37 18.80
CA LEU A 657 13.78 2.13 19.28
C LEU A 657 15.05 1.28 19.18
N LEU A 658 15.96 1.66 18.29
CA LEU A 658 17.17 0.91 18.00
C LEU A 658 18.41 1.80 18.20
N LEU A 659 19.17 1.51 19.26
CA LEU A 659 20.34 2.26 19.72
C LEU A 659 21.60 1.39 19.81
N ARG A 660 21.53 0.14 19.32
CA ARG A 660 22.63 -0.84 19.33
C ARG A 660 23.98 -0.27 18.89
N ALA A 661 25.07 -0.74 19.49
CA ALA A 661 26.44 -0.46 19.07
C ALA A 661 26.72 1.06 19.03
N ASN A 662 26.62 1.68 20.20
CA ASN A 662 26.95 3.09 20.45
C ASN A 662 27.77 3.19 21.76
N HIS A 663 27.89 4.39 22.32
CA HIS A 663 28.55 4.66 23.60
C HIS A 663 27.58 5.28 24.62
N PHE A 664 26.30 4.88 24.59
CA PHE A 664 25.34 5.33 25.59
C PHE A 664 25.72 4.81 26.98
N ASP A 665 25.63 5.67 27.99
CA ASP A 665 26.01 5.38 29.38
C ASP A 665 24.89 5.75 30.37
N GLY A 666 25.13 5.57 31.67
CA GLY A 666 24.14 5.82 32.72
C GLY A 666 23.05 4.73 32.80
N GLU A 667 21.94 5.05 33.43
CA GLU A 667 20.82 4.12 33.64
C GLU A 667 19.83 4.11 32.46
N LEU A 668 19.12 3.01 32.28
CA LEU A 668 18.00 2.92 31.34
C LEU A 668 16.80 3.73 31.89
N PRO A 669 16.33 4.80 31.22
CA PRO A 669 15.38 5.73 31.81
C PRO A 669 13.99 5.11 31.98
N LEU A 670 13.38 5.34 33.15
CA LEU A 670 12.01 4.89 33.49
C LEU A 670 10.95 5.43 32.52
N GLN A 671 11.23 6.53 31.82
CA GLN A 671 10.34 7.13 30.83
C GLN A 671 10.07 6.23 29.61
N LEU A 672 10.93 5.24 29.33
CA LEU A 672 10.64 4.23 28.31
C LEU A 672 9.35 3.44 28.63
N CYS A 673 9.00 3.31 29.90
CA CYS A 673 7.78 2.64 30.34
C CYS A 673 6.49 3.42 29.99
N LEU A 674 6.60 4.68 29.56
CA LEU A 674 5.45 5.49 29.09
C LEU A 674 5.10 5.18 27.62
N LEU A 675 5.95 4.46 26.91
CA LEU A 675 5.79 4.18 25.49
C LEU A 675 4.86 2.99 25.26
N GLU A 676 3.55 3.23 25.32
CA GLU A 676 2.53 2.17 25.20
C GLU A 676 2.57 1.41 23.86
N GLN A 677 3.15 2.01 22.82
CA GLN A 677 3.26 1.44 21.47
C GLN A 677 4.60 0.73 21.21
N LEU A 678 5.56 0.83 22.15
CA LEU A 678 6.90 0.24 21.99
C LEU A 678 6.78 -1.26 21.84
N SER A 679 7.30 -1.81 20.75
CA SER A 679 7.30 -3.24 20.41
C SER A 679 8.71 -3.82 20.23
N ILE A 680 9.65 -3.01 19.74
CA ILE A 680 11.05 -3.40 19.58
C ILE A 680 11.95 -2.39 20.31
N LEU A 681 12.77 -2.90 21.23
CA LEU A 681 13.80 -2.14 21.93
C LEU A 681 15.13 -2.85 21.77
N ASP A 682 16.11 -2.20 21.16
CA ASP A 682 17.49 -2.70 21.06
C ASP A 682 18.46 -1.62 21.56
N VAL A 683 19.03 -1.84 22.74
CA VAL A 683 20.09 -0.97 23.30
C VAL A 683 21.39 -1.75 23.50
N SER A 684 21.53 -2.88 22.81
CA SER A 684 22.66 -3.79 22.98
C SER A 684 23.99 -3.15 22.58
N HIS A 685 25.11 -3.68 23.08
CA HIS A 685 26.45 -3.15 22.79
C HIS A 685 26.59 -1.66 23.11
N ASN A 686 26.30 -1.28 24.36
CA ASN A 686 26.48 0.06 24.89
C ASN A 686 27.22 -0.02 26.24
N GLN A 687 27.25 1.09 27.00
CA GLN A 687 27.88 1.19 28.32
C GLN A 687 26.83 1.44 29.41
N LEU A 688 25.56 1.07 29.16
CA LEU A 688 24.45 1.29 30.08
C LEU A 688 24.66 0.45 31.35
N SER A 689 24.20 0.98 32.48
CA SER A 689 24.43 0.41 33.81
C SER A 689 23.20 0.58 34.70
N GLY A 690 23.32 0.19 35.97
CA GLY A 690 22.20 0.24 36.93
C GLY A 690 21.23 -0.93 36.78
N PRO A 691 20.14 -0.95 37.57
CA PRO A 691 19.15 -2.02 37.56
C PRO A 691 18.21 -1.93 36.36
N LEU A 692 17.70 -3.10 35.92
CA LEU A 692 16.65 -3.16 34.91
C LEU A 692 15.32 -2.60 35.43
N PRO A 693 14.66 -1.64 34.74
CA PRO A 693 13.37 -1.11 35.13
C PRO A 693 12.25 -2.17 35.12
N SER A 694 11.66 -2.48 36.28
CA SER A 694 10.54 -3.44 36.37
C SER A 694 9.32 -3.02 35.54
N CYS A 695 9.10 -1.71 35.36
CA CYS A 695 7.98 -1.19 34.60
C CYS A 695 8.01 -1.55 33.10
N LEU A 696 9.14 -1.99 32.55
CA LEU A 696 9.18 -2.50 31.17
C LEU A 696 8.30 -3.75 31.02
N GLY A 697 8.10 -4.52 32.10
CA GLY A 697 7.18 -5.65 32.12
C GLY A 697 5.71 -5.30 31.84
N ASN A 698 5.34 -4.02 31.89
CA ASN A 698 3.97 -3.56 31.61
C ASN A 698 3.72 -3.23 30.13
N LEU A 699 4.72 -3.36 29.26
CA LEU A 699 4.56 -3.13 27.82
C LEU A 699 3.64 -4.19 27.20
N THR A 700 2.69 -3.74 26.37
CA THR A 700 1.64 -4.62 25.84
C THR A 700 1.94 -5.18 24.44
N PHE A 701 2.93 -4.63 23.73
CA PHE A 701 3.34 -5.05 22.38
C PHE A 701 2.18 -5.23 21.38
N LYS A 702 1.22 -4.30 21.39
CA LYS A 702 0.09 -4.31 20.46
C LYS A 702 0.57 -4.27 19.01
N GLU A 703 -0.08 -5.07 18.16
CA GLU A 703 0.13 -5.03 16.71
C GLU A 703 -0.13 -3.61 16.19
N SER A 704 0.83 -3.08 15.41
CA SER A 704 0.69 -1.77 14.80
C SER A 704 1.09 -1.81 13.33
N SER A 705 0.11 -1.65 12.44
CA SER A 705 0.35 -1.56 11.00
C SER A 705 1.16 -0.31 10.61
N ARG A 706 1.17 0.74 11.45
CA ARG A 706 1.99 1.94 11.26
C ARG A 706 3.49 1.65 11.28
N LYS A 707 3.91 0.54 11.89
CA LYS A 707 5.31 0.09 11.91
C LYS A 707 5.78 -0.42 10.55
N ALA A 708 4.86 -0.89 9.70
CA ALA A 708 5.17 -1.56 8.44
C ALA A 708 4.76 -0.77 7.20
N ILE A 709 3.91 0.26 7.34
CA ILE A 709 3.27 0.95 6.21
C ILE A 709 3.57 2.45 6.27
N LEU A 710 4.31 2.94 5.26
CA LEU A 710 4.30 4.34 4.86
C LEU A 710 3.08 4.56 3.96
N ASN A 711 2.02 5.16 4.49
CA ASN A 711 0.86 5.52 3.68
C ASN A 711 1.24 6.66 2.74
N ALA A 712 1.01 6.51 1.43
CA ALA A 712 0.59 7.65 0.62
C ALA A 712 -0.63 7.35 -0.22
N ALA A 713 -1.39 8.44 -0.32
CA ALA A 713 -2.48 8.70 -1.23
C ALA A 713 -2.27 8.08 -2.61
N ALA A 714 -3.23 7.25 -3.00
CA ALA A 714 -3.54 6.99 -4.38
C ALA A 714 -4.39 8.15 -4.90
N ILE A 715 -3.97 8.85 -5.95
CA ILE A 715 -4.89 9.64 -6.77
C ILE A 715 -4.46 9.54 -8.22
N PHE A 716 -4.95 8.52 -8.90
CA PHE A 716 -5.42 8.62 -10.28
C PHE A 716 -6.42 7.49 -10.44
N THR A 717 -7.69 7.70 -10.10
CA THR A 717 -8.73 6.86 -10.71
C THR A 717 -8.69 7.17 -12.19
N SER A 718 -8.50 6.15 -13.03
CA SER A 718 -8.56 6.34 -14.48
C SER A 718 -9.97 6.81 -14.88
N TYR A 719 -10.14 8.14 -15.01
CA TYR A 719 -11.33 8.80 -15.56
C TYR A 719 -11.73 8.25 -16.94
N LEU A 720 -10.78 7.61 -17.64
CA LEU A 720 -10.97 7.04 -18.97
C LEU A 720 -11.86 5.79 -18.98
N ILE A 721 -11.77 4.93 -17.96
CA ILE A 721 -12.63 3.73 -17.84
C ILE A 721 -14.07 4.16 -17.60
N GLU A 722 -14.25 5.10 -16.68
CA GLU A 722 -15.52 5.74 -16.39
C GLU A 722 -16.09 6.35 -17.69
N LYS A 723 -15.35 7.24 -18.34
CA LYS A 723 -15.74 7.85 -19.62
C LYS A 723 -16.11 6.83 -20.69
N ALA A 724 -15.30 5.79 -20.90
CA ALA A 724 -15.54 4.77 -21.91
C ALA A 724 -16.87 4.03 -21.67
N TYR A 725 -17.19 3.74 -20.41
CA TYR A 725 -18.50 3.20 -20.06
C TYR A 725 -19.62 4.20 -20.26
N TYR A 726 -19.49 5.43 -19.76
CA TYR A 726 -20.51 6.46 -19.90
C TYR A 726 -20.89 6.69 -21.37
N GLU A 727 -19.90 6.73 -22.26
CA GLU A 727 -20.12 6.86 -23.71
C GLU A 727 -20.81 5.63 -24.35
N THR A 728 -20.65 4.45 -23.75
CA THR A 728 -21.11 3.17 -24.32
C THR A 728 -22.46 2.70 -23.77
N MET A 729 -22.71 2.95 -22.48
CA MET A 729 -23.82 2.42 -21.69
C MET A 729 -24.71 3.53 -21.10
N GLY A 730 -24.25 4.79 -21.07
CA GLY A 730 -24.92 5.91 -20.40
C GLY A 730 -24.52 6.06 -18.92
N PRO A 731 -25.25 6.88 -18.13
CA PRO A 731 -24.95 7.09 -16.71
C PRO A 731 -24.90 5.77 -15.92
N PRO A 732 -23.92 5.58 -15.01
CA PRO A 732 -23.74 4.37 -14.23
C PRO A 732 -24.95 4.20 -13.32
N LEU A 733 -25.56 3.02 -13.43
CA LEU A 733 -26.60 2.54 -12.53
C LEU A 733 -26.00 1.72 -11.37
N VAL A 734 -24.66 1.57 -11.35
CA VAL A 734 -23.90 0.74 -10.43
C VAL A 734 -22.63 1.47 -9.98
N ASP A 735 -22.42 1.60 -8.66
CA ASP A 735 -21.27 2.25 -8.05
C ASP A 735 -19.94 1.47 -8.24
N SER A 736 -20.02 0.19 -8.64
CA SER A 736 -18.86 -0.69 -8.86
C SER A 736 -17.92 -0.17 -9.94
N MET A 737 -18.41 0.64 -10.87
CA MET A 737 -17.61 1.25 -11.93
C MET A 737 -16.58 2.27 -11.46
N TYR A 738 -16.92 3.07 -10.45
CA TYR A 738 -15.96 3.99 -9.84
C TYR A 738 -14.79 3.23 -9.17
N ARG A 739 -14.99 1.94 -8.84
CA ARG A 739 -13.98 1.07 -8.22
C ARG A 739 -13.11 0.31 -9.23
N LEU A 740 -13.53 0.20 -10.50
CA LEU A 740 -12.73 -0.40 -11.58
C LEU A 740 -11.63 0.54 -12.10
N GLY A 741 -11.71 1.83 -11.76
CA GLY A 741 -10.57 2.72 -11.94
C GLY A 741 -9.43 2.24 -11.05
N ASN A 742 -8.40 1.65 -11.64
CA ASN A 742 -7.15 1.37 -10.91
C ASN A 742 -6.61 2.70 -10.40
N SER A 743 -6.86 2.97 -9.12
CA SER A 743 -6.13 4.02 -8.42
C SER A 743 -4.65 3.67 -8.53
N LEU A 744 -3.82 4.56 -9.07
CA LEU A 744 -2.37 4.39 -9.01
C LEU A 744 -1.95 4.49 -7.53
N TRP A 745 -1.86 3.34 -6.85
CA TRP A 745 -1.29 3.26 -5.51
C TRP A 745 0.22 3.43 -5.65
N ILE A 746 0.73 4.58 -5.20
CA ILE A 746 2.16 4.78 -5.02
C ILE A 746 2.48 4.19 -3.65
N ASN A 747 2.67 2.87 -3.57
CA ASN A 747 3.28 2.31 -2.38
C ASN A 747 4.68 2.89 -2.25
N PHE A 748 4.92 3.56 -1.12
CA PHE A 748 6.27 3.90 -0.71
C PHE A 748 7.04 2.64 -0.34
N THR A 749 8.35 2.81 -0.19
CA THR A 749 9.28 1.79 0.30
C THR A 749 8.67 1.02 1.48
N GLU A 750 8.64 -0.31 1.40
CA GLU A 750 8.26 -1.14 2.55
C GLU A 750 9.28 -0.91 3.67
N GLU A 751 8.81 -0.52 4.84
CA GLU A 751 9.68 -0.34 6.01
C GLU A 751 10.38 -1.67 6.33
N THR A 752 11.70 -1.62 6.47
CA THR A 752 12.52 -2.77 6.81
C THR A 752 13.29 -2.48 8.09
N ILE A 753 13.07 -3.29 9.12
CA ILE A 753 13.76 -3.20 10.39
C ILE A 753 14.65 -4.42 10.56
N GLU A 754 15.94 -4.20 10.71
CA GLU A 754 16.85 -5.27 11.11
C GLU A 754 16.75 -5.47 12.63
N PHE A 755 16.66 -6.71 13.14
CA PHE A 755 16.65 -6.98 14.58
C PHE A 755 17.16 -8.39 14.87
N THR A 756 17.85 -8.57 16.01
CA THR A 756 18.40 -9.86 16.41
C THR A 756 17.31 -10.75 17.03
N THR A 757 17.07 -11.91 16.46
CA THR A 757 16.32 -12.99 17.12
C THR A 757 16.93 -14.33 16.77
N LYS A 758 16.78 -15.34 17.63
CA LYS A 758 17.26 -16.70 17.36
C LYS A 758 18.76 -16.70 16.99
N ASN A 759 19.55 -15.90 17.69
CA ASN A 759 20.99 -15.69 17.47
C ASN A 759 21.38 -15.18 16.07
N MET A 760 20.43 -14.71 15.28
CA MET A 760 20.63 -14.24 13.91
C MET A 760 20.03 -12.85 13.73
N TYR A 761 20.62 -12.08 12.84
CA TYR A 761 20.18 -10.72 12.54
C TYR A 761 19.31 -10.74 11.28
N TYR A 762 18.00 -10.47 11.43
CA TYR A 762 17.02 -10.56 10.35
C TYR A 762 16.45 -9.20 9.97
N GLY A 763 16.26 -8.97 8.66
CA GLY A 763 15.48 -7.84 8.14
C GLY A 763 13.98 -8.17 8.06
N TYR A 764 13.19 -7.58 8.94
CA TYR A 764 11.73 -7.73 9.00
C TYR A 764 11.04 -6.64 8.19
N LYS A 765 10.05 -7.02 7.38
CA LYS A 765 9.27 -6.09 6.54
C LYS A 765 7.81 -6.52 6.40
N GLY A 766 6.97 -5.59 5.95
CA GLY A 766 5.54 -5.84 5.69
C GLY A 766 4.81 -6.35 6.93
N LYS A 767 3.80 -7.23 6.75
CA LYS A 767 2.96 -7.73 7.85
C LYS A 767 3.76 -8.40 8.98
N VAL A 768 4.86 -9.08 8.67
CA VAL A 768 5.68 -9.76 9.69
C VAL A 768 6.24 -8.74 10.69
N LEU A 769 6.65 -7.57 10.20
CA LEU A 769 7.16 -6.49 11.05
C LEU A 769 6.11 -5.97 12.05
N SER A 770 4.83 -5.93 11.64
CA SER A 770 3.71 -5.52 12.51
C SER A 770 3.52 -6.43 13.72
N TYR A 771 3.89 -7.71 13.61
CA TYR A 771 3.78 -8.72 14.68
C TYR A 771 5.07 -8.94 15.47
N MET A 772 6.18 -8.36 15.01
CA MET A 772 7.48 -8.59 15.63
C MET A 772 7.60 -7.78 16.93
N SER A 773 8.02 -8.44 18.01
CA SER A 773 8.25 -7.83 19.33
C SER A 773 9.52 -8.40 19.95
N GLY A 774 10.33 -7.55 20.56
CA GLY A 774 11.56 -8.01 21.18
C GLY A 774 12.32 -6.95 21.96
N ILE A 775 13.06 -7.42 22.96
CA ILE A 775 13.94 -6.60 23.80
C ILE A 775 15.35 -7.20 23.74
N ASP A 776 16.32 -6.41 23.29
CA ASP A 776 17.74 -6.73 23.34
C ASP A 776 18.49 -5.69 24.19
N LEU A 777 18.90 -6.12 25.39
CA LEU A 777 19.70 -5.35 26.35
C LEU A 777 21.11 -5.91 26.49
N SER A 778 21.51 -6.84 25.61
CA SER A 778 22.76 -7.59 25.77
C SER A 778 24.00 -6.72 25.63
N ASN A 779 25.15 -7.21 26.09
CA ASN A 779 26.44 -6.51 25.95
C ASN A 779 26.39 -5.09 26.54
N ASN A 780 26.02 -4.99 27.81
CA ASN A 780 25.99 -3.77 28.62
C ASN A 780 26.56 -4.05 30.03
N ASN A 781 26.45 -3.10 30.95
CA ASN A 781 26.91 -3.21 32.33
C ASN A 781 25.72 -3.25 33.33
N PHE A 782 24.57 -3.80 32.94
CA PHE A 782 23.39 -3.85 33.83
C PHE A 782 23.65 -4.74 35.05
N ILE A 783 23.15 -4.32 36.22
CA ILE A 783 23.33 -4.99 37.51
C ILE A 783 21.98 -5.28 38.18
N GLY A 784 22.00 -5.91 39.36
CA GLY A 784 20.79 -6.21 40.12
C GLY A 784 20.04 -7.43 39.58
N ALA A 785 18.83 -7.68 40.10
CA ALA A 785 18.03 -8.84 39.72
C ALA A 785 17.21 -8.59 38.45
N ILE A 786 16.93 -9.65 37.70
CA ILE A 786 15.95 -9.61 36.60
C ILE A 786 14.55 -9.39 37.21
N PRO A 787 13.82 -8.33 36.83
CA PRO A 787 12.50 -8.06 37.39
C PRO A 787 11.49 -9.18 37.06
N PRO A 788 10.75 -9.73 38.04
CA PRO A 788 9.71 -10.72 37.78
C PRO A 788 8.59 -10.22 36.86
N GLU A 789 8.36 -8.90 36.82
CA GLU A 789 7.39 -8.25 35.94
C GLU A 789 7.67 -8.48 34.46
N PHE A 790 8.92 -8.82 34.06
CA PHE A 790 9.23 -9.17 32.67
C PHE A 790 8.45 -10.41 32.21
N GLY A 791 8.02 -11.28 33.14
CA GLY A 791 7.11 -12.39 32.83
C GLY A 791 5.72 -11.96 32.36
N ASN A 792 5.33 -10.69 32.50
CA ASN A 792 4.04 -10.18 32.01
C ASN A 792 4.05 -9.84 30.52
N LEU A 793 5.22 -9.89 29.85
CA LEU A 793 5.39 -9.58 28.42
C LEU A 793 4.87 -10.69 27.50
N SER A 794 3.59 -11.04 27.63
CA SER A 794 2.98 -12.23 26.99
C SER A 794 3.08 -12.29 25.46
N GLU A 795 3.25 -11.15 24.80
CA GLU A 795 3.37 -11.02 23.35
C GLU A 795 4.83 -10.93 22.85
N ILE A 796 5.84 -11.06 23.73
CA ILE A 796 7.26 -10.95 23.34
C ILE A 796 7.71 -12.18 22.53
N ARG A 797 8.48 -11.97 21.45
CA ARG A 797 9.10 -13.06 20.67
C ARG A 797 10.57 -13.27 20.98
N SER A 798 11.30 -12.21 21.32
CA SER A 798 12.74 -12.28 21.59
C SER A 798 13.11 -11.48 22.84
N LEU A 799 13.82 -12.12 23.78
CA LEU A 799 14.39 -11.46 24.96
C LEU A 799 15.87 -11.84 25.08
N ASN A 800 16.75 -10.84 24.99
CA ASN A 800 18.19 -11.02 25.13
C ASN A 800 18.73 -10.09 26.23
N LEU A 801 19.23 -10.69 27.31
CA LEU A 801 19.86 -10.02 28.46
C LEU A 801 21.31 -10.47 28.64
N SER A 802 21.87 -11.19 27.67
CA SER A 802 23.19 -11.80 27.78
C SER A 802 24.33 -10.78 27.92
N HIS A 803 25.49 -11.22 28.41
CA HIS A 803 26.68 -10.37 28.55
C HIS A 803 26.40 -9.09 29.35
N ASN A 804 25.96 -9.27 30.59
CA ASN A 804 25.73 -8.22 31.59
C ASN A 804 26.26 -8.67 32.96
N ASN A 805 26.00 -7.88 34.01
CA ASN A 805 26.39 -8.17 35.39
C ASN A 805 25.17 -8.48 36.27
N LEU A 806 24.09 -9.03 35.70
CA LEU A 806 22.85 -9.33 36.41
C LEU A 806 23.06 -10.43 37.46
N THR A 807 22.31 -10.36 38.55
CA THR A 807 22.43 -11.22 39.74
C THR A 807 21.06 -11.77 40.16
N GLY A 808 21.01 -12.60 41.21
CA GLY A 808 19.76 -13.19 41.69
C GLY A 808 19.24 -14.33 40.81
N SER A 809 18.02 -14.79 41.08
CA SER A 809 17.44 -15.96 40.41
C SER A 809 16.70 -15.62 39.13
N ILE A 810 16.66 -16.58 38.20
CA ILE A 810 15.78 -16.52 37.02
C ILE A 810 14.31 -16.47 37.50
N PRO A 811 13.51 -15.45 37.11
CA PRO A 811 12.13 -15.36 37.57
C PRO A 811 11.27 -16.51 37.05
N ALA A 812 10.59 -17.21 37.96
CA ALA A 812 9.65 -18.27 37.58
C ALA A 812 8.48 -17.73 36.72
N THR A 813 8.17 -16.43 36.80
CA THR A 813 7.16 -15.75 35.98
C THR A 813 7.46 -15.78 34.49
N PHE A 814 8.70 -16.09 34.07
CA PHE A 814 9.03 -16.26 32.65
C PHE A 814 8.24 -17.39 31.98
N SER A 815 7.69 -18.35 32.75
CA SER A 815 6.75 -19.36 32.24
C SER A 815 5.49 -18.77 31.61
N ASN A 816 5.18 -17.49 31.85
CA ASN A 816 4.03 -16.80 31.29
C ASN A 816 4.27 -16.24 29.87
N LEU A 817 5.52 -16.28 29.37
CA LEU A 817 5.89 -15.75 28.04
C LEU A 817 5.49 -16.75 26.94
N LYS A 818 4.20 -16.79 26.60
CA LYS A 818 3.61 -17.83 25.74
C LYS A 818 4.02 -17.77 24.26
N HIS A 819 4.53 -16.64 23.79
CA HIS A 819 4.92 -16.43 22.39
C HIS A 819 6.43 -16.28 22.19
N ILE A 820 7.24 -16.49 23.24
CA ILE A 820 8.69 -16.31 23.16
C ILE A 820 9.33 -17.40 22.29
N GLU A 821 10.13 -16.98 21.34
CA GLU A 821 10.86 -17.84 20.40
C GLU A 821 12.36 -17.87 20.73
N SER A 822 12.89 -16.81 21.34
CA SER A 822 14.31 -16.65 21.66
C SER A 822 14.49 -16.07 23.07
N LEU A 823 15.15 -16.80 23.96
CA LEU A 823 15.50 -16.36 25.31
C LEU A 823 16.99 -16.58 25.58
N ASP A 824 17.74 -15.50 25.71
CA ASP A 824 19.16 -15.55 26.06
C ASP A 824 19.45 -14.70 27.30
N ILE A 825 19.90 -15.35 28.36
CA ILE A 825 20.33 -14.71 29.62
C ILE A 825 21.73 -15.18 30.03
N SER A 826 22.50 -15.68 29.07
CA SER A 826 23.85 -16.19 29.29
C SER A 826 24.86 -15.11 29.67
N TYR A 827 26.05 -15.49 30.15
CA TYR A 827 27.12 -14.55 30.51
C TYR A 827 26.66 -13.46 31.48
N ASN A 828 26.19 -13.89 32.66
CA ASN A 828 25.76 -13.04 33.76
C ASN A 828 26.22 -13.65 35.10
N ASN A 829 25.81 -13.06 36.24
CA ASN A 829 26.08 -13.56 37.59
C ASN A 829 24.82 -14.15 38.26
N LEU A 830 23.90 -14.72 37.47
CA LEU A 830 22.63 -15.27 37.98
C LEU A 830 22.88 -16.51 38.83
N ASN A 831 22.05 -16.75 39.83
CA ASN A 831 22.18 -17.86 40.78
C ASN A 831 20.83 -18.56 41.06
N GLY A 832 20.86 -19.58 41.93
CA GLY A 832 19.66 -20.37 42.22
C GLY A 832 19.31 -21.35 41.10
N VAL A 833 18.11 -21.91 41.14
CA VAL A 833 17.68 -22.98 40.23
C VAL A 833 17.06 -22.45 38.95
N ILE A 834 17.20 -23.19 37.85
CA ILE A 834 16.41 -22.95 36.63
C ILE A 834 14.94 -23.32 36.94
N PRO A 835 13.97 -22.41 36.84
CA PRO A 835 12.59 -22.69 37.20
C PRO A 835 12.01 -23.83 36.33
N PRO A 836 11.54 -24.94 36.93
CA PRO A 836 10.98 -26.06 36.17
C PRO A 836 9.73 -25.69 35.38
N GLN A 837 9.03 -24.60 35.75
CA GLN A 837 7.89 -24.06 35.02
C GLN A 837 8.24 -23.58 33.61
N LEU A 838 9.52 -23.33 33.29
CA LEU A 838 9.94 -22.93 31.93
C LEU A 838 9.69 -24.03 30.90
N ILE A 839 9.60 -25.31 31.32
CA ILE A 839 9.32 -26.45 30.44
C ILE A 839 7.98 -26.30 29.71
N GLU A 840 7.03 -25.55 30.29
CA GLU A 840 5.71 -25.29 29.69
C GLU A 840 5.78 -24.34 28.47
N ILE A 841 6.91 -23.67 28.24
CA ILE A 841 7.12 -22.80 27.08
C ILE A 841 7.52 -23.65 25.87
N THR A 842 6.53 -23.96 25.03
CA THR A 842 6.70 -24.83 23.86
C THR A 842 7.09 -24.08 22.58
N THR A 843 7.16 -22.74 22.62
CA THR A 843 7.48 -21.88 21.47
C THR A 843 8.97 -21.57 21.32
N LEU A 844 9.81 -21.87 22.34
CA LEU A 844 11.24 -21.56 22.30
C LEU A 844 11.95 -22.36 21.20
N GLU A 845 12.68 -21.64 20.35
CA GLU A 845 13.60 -22.18 19.36
C GLU A 845 15.06 -21.97 19.77
N VAL A 846 15.33 -20.89 20.50
CA VAL A 846 16.67 -20.58 21.05
C VAL A 846 16.57 -20.30 22.54
N PHE A 847 17.40 -20.98 23.32
CA PHE A 847 17.48 -20.84 24.76
C PHE A 847 18.95 -20.89 25.21
N SER A 848 19.39 -19.96 26.03
CA SER A 848 20.72 -20.02 26.65
C SER A 848 20.73 -19.43 28.06
N VAL A 849 21.29 -20.19 29.00
CA VAL A 849 21.58 -19.79 30.39
C VAL A 849 23.05 -20.03 30.74
N ALA A 850 23.88 -20.26 29.72
CA ALA A 850 25.29 -20.57 29.85
C ALA A 850 26.06 -19.47 30.60
N HIS A 851 27.20 -19.82 31.18
CA HIS A 851 28.10 -18.90 31.87
C HIS A 851 27.39 -18.03 32.92
N ASN A 852 26.84 -18.69 33.93
CA ASN A 852 26.21 -18.09 35.11
C ASN A 852 26.64 -18.86 36.37
N ASN A 853 26.01 -18.58 37.51
CA ASN A 853 26.25 -19.26 38.78
C ASN A 853 25.02 -20.09 39.23
N LEU A 854 24.29 -20.66 38.27
CA LEU A 854 23.06 -21.42 38.52
C LEU A 854 23.36 -22.77 39.17
N SER A 855 22.39 -23.27 39.95
CA SER A 855 22.52 -24.50 40.73
C SER A 855 21.35 -25.47 40.54
N GLY A 856 21.56 -26.73 40.92
CA GLY A 856 20.52 -27.77 40.88
C GLY A 856 20.45 -28.51 39.55
N LYS A 857 19.32 -29.19 39.30
CA LYS A 857 19.14 -30.02 38.10
C LYS A 857 18.81 -29.15 36.88
N THR A 858 19.33 -29.52 35.71
CA THR A 858 18.83 -29.01 34.42
C THR A 858 17.33 -29.34 34.25
N PRO A 859 16.57 -28.54 33.48
CA PRO A 859 15.17 -28.83 33.17
C PRO A 859 14.99 -30.23 32.55
N GLU A 860 13.87 -30.89 32.85
CA GLU A 860 13.55 -32.16 32.19
C GLU A 860 13.52 -31.96 30.67
N ARG A 861 14.14 -32.90 29.95
CA ARG A 861 14.24 -32.90 28.47
C ARG A 861 12.90 -33.26 27.81
N LYS A 862 11.88 -32.44 28.05
CA LYS A 862 10.52 -32.52 27.50
C LYS A 862 10.25 -31.33 26.59
N TYR A 863 9.36 -31.51 25.61
CA TYR A 863 9.01 -30.48 24.62
C TYR A 863 10.26 -29.84 23.99
N GLN A 864 10.35 -28.51 23.94
CA GLN A 864 11.50 -27.81 23.35
C GLN A 864 12.79 -27.97 24.15
N PHE A 865 12.72 -28.16 25.47
CA PHE A 865 13.90 -28.40 26.31
C PHE A 865 14.59 -29.75 26.01
N GLY A 866 13.95 -30.63 25.25
CA GLY A 866 14.61 -31.81 24.69
C GLY A 866 15.64 -31.49 23.59
N THR A 867 15.47 -30.38 22.89
CA THR A 867 16.26 -29.98 21.71
C THR A 867 17.54 -29.22 22.05
N PHE A 868 17.59 -28.58 23.22
CA PHE A 868 18.76 -27.82 23.68
C PHE A 868 19.90 -28.75 24.09
N ASP A 869 21.11 -28.39 23.69
CA ASP A 869 22.32 -29.17 23.92
C ASP A 869 23.11 -28.65 25.13
N GLU A 870 24.30 -29.22 25.33
CA GLU A 870 25.18 -28.88 26.46
C GLU A 870 25.58 -27.40 26.49
N SER A 871 25.74 -26.77 25.31
CA SER A 871 26.18 -25.37 25.19
C SER A 871 25.18 -24.38 25.78
N CYS A 872 23.90 -24.73 25.83
CA CYS A 872 22.87 -23.89 26.44
C CYS A 872 23.01 -23.76 27.98
N TYR A 873 23.77 -24.66 28.63
CA TYR A 873 23.87 -24.76 30.09
C TYR A 873 25.31 -24.67 30.62
N GLU A 874 26.31 -24.76 29.74
CA GLU A 874 27.72 -24.81 30.11
C GLU A 874 28.17 -23.58 30.91
N GLY A 875 29.32 -23.68 31.58
CA GLY A 875 29.84 -22.57 32.39
C GLY A 875 29.05 -22.25 33.66
N ASN A 876 28.14 -23.13 34.10
CA ASN A 876 27.45 -23.06 35.39
C ASN A 876 27.99 -24.13 36.36
N PRO A 877 28.83 -23.76 37.35
CA PRO A 877 29.57 -24.74 38.15
C PRO A 877 28.69 -25.58 39.08
N PHE A 878 27.49 -25.12 39.44
CA PHE A 878 26.59 -25.81 40.36
C PHE A 878 25.40 -26.51 39.67
N LEU A 879 25.33 -26.48 38.33
CA LEU A 879 24.33 -27.22 37.57
C LEU A 879 24.78 -28.67 37.31
N CYS A 880 23.80 -29.57 37.29
CA CYS A 880 24.02 -30.99 37.03
C CYS A 880 22.82 -31.60 36.29
N GLY A 881 23.02 -32.77 35.68
CA GLY A 881 21.99 -33.51 34.94
C GLY A 881 22.02 -33.26 33.42
N PRO A 882 21.49 -34.20 32.60
CA PRO A 882 21.55 -34.11 31.14
C PRO A 882 20.96 -32.81 30.59
N PRO A 883 21.55 -32.16 29.58
CA PRO A 883 22.65 -32.61 28.73
C PRO A 883 24.06 -32.52 29.35
N LEU A 884 24.24 -31.92 30.53
CA LEU A 884 25.54 -31.84 31.19
C LEU A 884 26.01 -33.23 31.66
N GLN A 885 27.32 -33.47 31.59
CA GLN A 885 27.93 -34.74 32.04
C GLN A 885 27.97 -34.89 33.57
N ASN A 886 27.77 -33.81 34.33
CA ASN A 886 27.84 -33.81 35.79
C ASN A 886 26.61 -34.50 36.41
N ASN A 887 26.83 -35.58 37.16
CA ASN A 887 25.76 -36.32 37.84
C ASN A 887 25.32 -35.61 39.14
N CYS A 888 24.03 -35.39 39.30
CA CYS A 888 23.45 -34.83 40.52
C CYS A 888 23.50 -35.86 41.66
N SER A 889 24.51 -35.77 42.53
CA SER A 889 24.59 -36.61 43.73
C SER A 889 23.86 -35.93 44.90
N GLU A 890 22.99 -36.66 45.61
CA GLU A 890 22.36 -36.19 46.84
C GLU A 890 23.37 -36.26 48.00
N GLU A 891 23.91 -35.11 48.40
CA GLU A 891 24.06 -34.62 49.78
C GLU A 891 25.18 -33.58 49.90
N VAL A 892 24.86 -32.51 50.61
CA VAL A 892 25.78 -31.42 51.00
C VAL A 892 26.60 -31.88 52.20
N VAL A 893 27.93 -31.81 52.10
CA VAL A 893 28.81 -31.58 53.26
C VAL A 893 29.86 -30.54 52.87
N PRO A 894 30.00 -29.42 53.62
CA PRO A 894 31.03 -28.43 53.37
C PRO A 894 32.35 -28.93 53.97
N SER A 895 33.39 -29.10 53.17
CA SER A 895 34.74 -29.20 53.73
C SER A 895 35.83 -28.78 52.75
N GLN A 896 36.63 -27.84 53.25
CA GLN A 896 38.06 -27.65 53.05
C GLN A 896 38.52 -26.80 51.85
N LEU A 897 38.92 -25.58 52.24
CA LEU A 897 40.10 -24.88 51.75
C LEU A 897 41.24 -25.85 51.42
N VAL A 898 41.70 -25.81 50.17
CA VAL A 898 42.96 -26.40 49.68
C VAL A 898 43.65 -25.32 48.83
N PRO A 899 44.99 -25.23 48.88
CA PRO A 899 45.72 -23.96 48.82
C PRO A 899 46.05 -23.52 47.39
N ASN A 900 46.54 -22.29 47.30
CA ASN A 900 47.28 -21.77 46.15
C ASN A 900 48.30 -22.80 45.66
N ASP A 901 48.09 -23.31 44.45
CA ASP A 901 49.16 -23.75 43.58
C ASP A 901 48.95 -23.12 42.21
N GLU A 902 50.05 -22.56 41.71
CA GLU A 902 50.16 -21.90 40.43
C GLU A 902 49.98 -22.89 39.28
N GLN A 903 49.41 -22.37 38.18
CA GLN A 903 49.73 -22.74 36.80
C GLN A 903 49.09 -24.00 36.21
N GLY A 904 48.05 -23.77 35.40
CA GLY A 904 47.44 -24.71 34.45
C GLY A 904 46.50 -23.93 33.53
N ASP A 905 47.06 -23.38 32.46
CA ASP A 905 46.41 -22.56 31.45
C ASP A 905 45.59 -23.47 30.52
N ASP A 906 44.31 -23.73 30.84
CA ASP A 906 43.35 -24.36 29.92
C ASP A 906 42.46 -23.29 29.29
N GLY A 907 43.14 -22.33 28.66
CA GLY A 907 42.58 -21.41 27.69
C GLY A 907 43.11 -21.77 26.30
N PHE A 908 42.18 -21.85 25.35
CA PHE A 908 42.42 -21.93 23.91
C PHE A 908 42.81 -23.30 23.34
N ILE A 909 42.15 -23.60 22.22
CA ILE A 909 42.40 -24.68 21.26
C ILE A 909 43.86 -25.13 21.31
N ASP A 910 44.08 -26.45 21.46
CA ASP A 910 45.38 -27.07 21.27
C ASP A 910 45.97 -26.60 19.94
N MET A 911 46.92 -25.66 20.02
CA MET A 911 47.48 -24.99 18.85
C MET A 911 48.18 -25.98 17.94
N GLU A 912 48.67 -27.09 18.46
CA GLU A 912 49.24 -28.18 17.67
C GLU A 912 48.14 -28.86 16.84
N PHE A 913 46.99 -29.16 17.46
CA PHE A 913 45.82 -29.68 16.76
C PHE A 913 45.24 -28.69 15.74
N PHE A 914 45.24 -27.39 16.05
CA PHE A 914 44.84 -26.34 15.11
C PHE A 914 45.78 -26.29 13.90
N TYR A 915 47.10 -26.28 14.08
CA TYR A 915 48.04 -26.24 12.97
C TYR A 915 47.97 -27.50 12.10
N ILE A 916 47.77 -28.68 12.72
CA ILE A 916 47.59 -29.94 11.98
C ILE A 916 46.29 -29.91 11.17
N SER A 917 45.16 -29.56 11.79
CA SER A 917 43.87 -29.51 11.10
C SER A 917 43.82 -28.44 10.01
N PHE A 918 44.37 -27.25 10.29
CA PHE A 918 44.53 -26.17 9.31
C PHE A 918 45.44 -26.60 8.15
N GLY A 919 46.56 -27.27 8.44
CA GLY A 919 47.47 -27.81 7.44
C GLY A 919 46.81 -28.84 6.53
N VAL A 920 46.05 -29.78 7.10
CA VAL A 920 45.31 -30.80 6.33
C VAL A 920 44.25 -30.14 5.44
N CYS A 921 43.44 -29.23 5.99
CA CYS A 921 42.44 -28.49 5.21
C CYS A 921 43.07 -27.69 4.07
N TYR A 922 44.16 -26.95 4.35
CA TYR A 922 44.87 -26.17 3.34
C TYR A 922 45.39 -27.08 2.21
N THR A 923 45.96 -28.22 2.55
CA THR A 923 46.49 -29.19 1.56
C THR A 923 45.37 -29.76 0.68
N VAL A 924 44.22 -30.10 1.28
CA VAL A 924 43.05 -30.61 0.54
C VAL A 924 42.49 -29.55 -0.42
N VAL A 925 42.38 -28.30 0.01
CA VAL A 925 41.91 -27.19 -0.83
C VAL A 925 42.85 -26.97 -2.00
N VAL A 926 44.17 -26.92 -1.77
CA VAL A 926 45.17 -26.74 -2.83
C VAL A 926 45.13 -27.89 -3.84
N MET A 927 45.05 -29.14 -3.36
CA MET A 927 44.92 -30.32 -4.22
C MET A 927 43.62 -30.32 -5.02
N THR A 928 42.51 -29.87 -4.43
CA THR A 928 41.22 -29.76 -5.11
C THR A 928 41.26 -28.70 -6.21
N ILE A 929 41.84 -27.54 -5.93
CA ILE A 929 42.04 -26.48 -6.94
C ILE A 929 42.93 -27.01 -8.07
N ALA A 930 44.05 -27.67 -7.76
CA ALA A 930 44.92 -28.27 -8.76
C ALA A 930 44.18 -29.32 -9.62
N ALA A 931 43.36 -30.18 -9.01
CA ALA A 931 42.56 -31.17 -9.71
C ALA A 931 41.51 -30.51 -10.63
N VAL A 932 40.80 -29.49 -10.15
CA VAL A 932 39.80 -28.74 -10.94
C VAL A 932 40.46 -28.04 -12.13
N LEU A 933 41.64 -27.44 -11.94
CA LEU A 933 42.40 -26.80 -13.02
C LEU A 933 43.01 -27.82 -14.00
N TYR A 934 43.29 -29.04 -13.56
CA TYR A 934 43.77 -30.12 -14.42
C TYR A 934 42.66 -30.72 -15.29
N ILE A 935 41.50 -30.99 -14.68
CA ILE A 935 40.36 -31.67 -15.31
C ILE A 935 39.59 -30.73 -16.24
N ASN A 936 39.41 -29.46 -15.86
CA ASN A 936 38.56 -28.53 -16.59
C ASN A 936 39.36 -27.43 -17.32
N PRO A 937 39.52 -27.51 -18.66
CA PRO A 937 40.31 -26.56 -19.42
C PRO A 937 39.72 -25.14 -19.46
N TYR A 938 38.42 -24.96 -19.15
CA TYR A 938 37.80 -23.63 -19.04
C TYR A 938 38.27 -22.89 -17.78
N TRP A 939 38.24 -23.57 -16.62
CA TRP A 939 38.72 -22.99 -15.35
C TRP A 939 40.22 -22.74 -15.36
N ARG A 940 40.99 -23.61 -16.02
CA ARG A 940 42.43 -23.39 -16.26
C ARG A 940 42.72 -22.08 -16.98
N ARG A 941 41.97 -21.77 -18.06
CA ARG A 941 42.15 -20.52 -18.81
C ARG A 941 41.78 -19.30 -17.97
N ARG A 942 40.68 -19.37 -17.23
CA ARG A 942 40.22 -18.26 -16.39
C ARG A 942 41.16 -17.97 -15.22
N TRP A 943 41.76 -19.01 -14.64
CA TRP A 943 42.80 -18.88 -13.62
C TRP A 943 44.08 -18.25 -14.16
N LEU A 944 44.54 -18.65 -15.35
CA LEU A 944 45.71 -18.03 -15.99
C LEU A 944 45.47 -16.54 -16.29
N TYR A 945 44.28 -16.15 -16.76
CA TYR A 945 43.94 -14.74 -16.95
C TYR A 945 43.92 -13.95 -15.64
N PHE A 946 43.43 -14.54 -14.54
CA PHE A 946 43.45 -13.90 -13.23
C PHE A 946 44.88 -13.70 -12.70
N ILE A 947 45.76 -14.69 -12.89
CA ILE A 947 47.18 -14.57 -12.53
C ILE A 947 47.88 -13.51 -13.40
N GLU A 948 47.57 -13.45 -14.69
CA GLU A 948 48.10 -12.42 -15.61
C GLU A 948 47.66 -11.02 -15.16
N ASP A 949 46.38 -10.82 -14.81
CA ASP A 949 45.85 -9.56 -14.28
C ASP A 949 46.48 -9.18 -12.93
N CYS A 950 46.74 -10.15 -12.06
CA CYS A 950 47.46 -9.93 -10.79
C CYS A 950 48.93 -9.54 -11.03
N ILE A 951 49.62 -10.18 -11.98
CA ILE A 951 51.00 -9.85 -12.35
C ILE A 951 51.06 -8.44 -12.94
N ASP A 952 50.12 -8.08 -13.83
CA ASP A 952 50.03 -6.75 -14.40
C ASP A 952 49.74 -5.71 -13.32
N THR A 953 48.82 -5.99 -12.41
CA THR A 953 48.50 -5.09 -11.29
C THR A 953 49.70 -4.91 -10.36
N CYS A 954 50.43 -5.97 -10.02
CA CYS A 954 51.67 -5.89 -9.24
C CYS A 954 52.79 -5.15 -9.99
N TYR A 955 52.94 -5.38 -11.30
CA TYR A 955 53.90 -4.67 -12.15
C TYR A 955 53.59 -3.16 -12.18
N TYR A 956 52.33 -2.77 -12.38
CA TYR A 956 51.90 -1.37 -12.33
C TYR A 956 52.07 -0.77 -10.94
N PHE A 957 51.79 -1.52 -9.86
CA PHE A 957 52.02 -1.07 -8.49
C PHE A 957 53.51 -0.81 -8.21
N VAL A 958 54.40 -1.71 -8.64
CA VAL A 958 55.86 -1.55 -8.46
C VAL A 958 56.42 -0.42 -9.32
N VAL A 959 56.02 -0.32 -10.59
CA VAL A 959 56.47 0.74 -11.52
C VAL A 959 55.94 2.12 -11.10
N ALA A 960 54.69 2.22 -10.62
CA ALA A 960 54.13 3.46 -10.10
C ALA A 960 54.78 3.88 -8.77
N SER A 961 55.11 2.90 -7.91
CA SER A 961 55.79 3.15 -6.63
C SER A 961 57.25 3.55 -6.82
N PHE A 962 57.98 2.97 -7.79
CA PHE A 962 59.36 3.38 -8.11
C PHE A 962 59.44 4.78 -8.73
N ARG A 963 58.46 5.20 -9.56
CA ARG A 963 58.36 6.58 -10.06
C ARG A 963 58.12 7.61 -8.94
N LYS A 964 57.46 7.22 -7.85
CA LYS A 964 57.29 8.08 -6.67
C LYS A 964 58.58 8.23 -5.85
N PHE A 965 59.47 7.24 -5.87
CA PHE A 965 60.76 7.31 -5.17
C PHE A 965 61.86 8.04 -5.96
N SER A 966 61.85 8.03 -7.30
CA SER A 966 62.86 8.77 -8.09
C SER A 966 62.67 10.30 -8.04
N ASN A 967 61.49 10.79 -7.66
CA ASN A 967 61.21 12.23 -7.52
C ASN A 967 61.57 12.80 -6.14
N PHE A 968 62.15 12.00 -5.23
CA PHE A 968 62.65 12.45 -3.92
C PHE A 968 64.17 12.68 -3.89
N ARG A 969 64.86 12.61 -5.03
CA ARG A 969 66.27 13.04 -5.18
C ARG A 969 66.39 14.01 -6.36
N ARG A 970 65.95 15.25 -6.16
CA ARG A 970 66.54 16.46 -6.74
C ARG A 970 66.12 17.69 -5.98
#